data_AF-A0AA36MW29-F1
#
_entry.id   AF-A0AA36MW29-F1
#
_cell.length_a   1.000
_cell.length_b   1.000
_cell.length_c   1.000
_cell.angle_alpha   90.00
_cell.angle_beta   90.00
_cell.angle_gamma   90.00
#
_symmetry.space_group_name_H-M   'P 1'
#
loop_
_entity.id
_entity.type
_entity.pdbx_description
1 polymer ?
#
loop_
_entity_poly.entity_id
_entity_poly.type
_entity_poly.pdbx_seq_one_letter_code
_entity_poly.pdbx_strand_id
1 'polypeptide(L)'
;MFLFREKGEKDEAHTPRATTPRSRREFLAVKAAKWIGGAARQATALVRLKGLSAEGLRADLETRASSTPESLELALTEWNKLLANADDTPRYENPSGDAAMTYRTAFLASKAYELCLQTAATGLASGRSCASKPTLAQCGAWQGFAKASTLPGCDGLLLQLPALLAESRAYEAGRWAGEVALALKADAQSEHLRSQRGLAAQRAEQLRAQLRDQPAATSPAAAEDHCRASADAVRHYLGFRVGLDEASARLQRLAEERRQKMQEAQQSLEAMARAARERAGAAEAQREAILNDRAAALEAPKKALEEFEKDPKQVESEEQIRQLEEQRRQLLQELEVASRQLGQERQQRLQLLSQREAHTSTCRAKSEQLERELQELRPAKFYKVLAARAASMTEGEILTALKRCTERLRSTAQRFQAAGLEHHNAQRLELQRQRQGVEQQAREALQYHAQIELGHLDAAAQTARRCVASLLDVARARADLVARGLSPELEQLYSVAAMPRRQDMRELRAALSSAECAWNEATAFWSQDTAKVKEFASAVLPQLEAARERLARVVEELSVDPALYELAMSEDGQAPEVHDSGLPHGWEALVTEDDGEVYYHNLVAGSTQWELPTQDAAVCAGWRLFQAEDGGWFYHNPYDGNSLWWPGLPTYPAQPDSLESLQKEAEEG
;
A
#
# COMPACT_ATOMS: atom_id res chain seq x y z
N MET A 1 24.58 22.37 43.42
CA MET A 1 25.63 22.24 44.46
C MET A 1 26.44 21.00 44.08
N PHE A 2 27.37 21.10 43.12
CA PHE A 2 28.83 21.26 43.30
C PHE A 2 29.41 20.13 44.20
N LEU A 3 30.27 19.21 43.73
CA LEU A 3 31.63 19.45 43.22
C LEU A 3 32.21 18.34 42.32
N PHE A 4 33.14 18.81 41.47
CA PHE A 4 34.07 18.20 40.53
C PHE A 4 35.00 17.07 41.01
N ARG A 5 35.49 16.24 40.06
CA ARG A 5 36.91 15.91 39.91
C ARG A 5 37.31 15.55 38.46
N GLU A 6 38.38 16.20 37.99
CA GLU A 6 38.99 16.16 36.64
C GLU A 6 39.91 14.95 36.36
N LYS A 7 40.11 14.65 35.06
CA LYS A 7 41.38 14.44 34.28
C LYS A 7 41.14 13.44 33.14
N GLY A 8 41.63 13.60 31.91
CA GLY A 8 42.54 14.60 31.34
C GLY A 8 42.58 14.53 29.80
N GLU A 9 43.27 15.53 29.22
CA GLU A 9 43.48 15.84 27.81
C GLU A 9 44.30 14.80 27.03
N LYS A 10 44.01 14.69 25.72
CA LYS A 10 45.01 14.46 24.66
C LYS A 10 44.58 15.20 23.39
N ASP A 11 45.42 16.18 23.01
CA ASP A 11 45.40 16.90 21.74
C ASP A 11 45.97 16.05 20.59
N GLU A 12 45.32 16.05 19.43
CA GLU A 12 45.97 15.81 18.13
C GLU A 12 45.52 16.85 17.11
N ALA A 13 46.51 17.59 16.59
CA ALA A 13 46.37 18.64 15.61
C ALA A 13 46.19 18.08 14.19
N HIS A 14 45.31 18.69 13.39
CA HIS A 14 45.23 18.49 11.93
C HIS A 14 45.45 19.82 11.20
N THR A 15 46.37 19.79 10.24
CA THR A 15 46.75 20.90 9.35
C THR A 15 45.83 20.96 8.12
N PRO A 16 45.55 22.16 7.55
CA PRO A 16 44.75 22.27 6.34
C PRO A 16 45.61 22.25 5.06
N ARG A 17 45.16 21.49 4.05
CA ARG A 17 45.80 21.36 2.73
C ARG A 17 45.21 22.35 1.73
N ALA A 18 46.07 23.14 1.09
CA ALA A 18 45.72 24.14 0.08
C ALA A 18 45.23 23.53 -1.25
N THR A 19 44.22 24.15 -1.86
CA THR A 19 43.72 23.84 -3.21
C THR A 19 44.04 25.00 -4.18
N THR A 20 44.57 24.67 -5.35
CA THR A 20 44.98 25.61 -6.41
C THR A 20 43.82 26.03 -7.33
N PRO A 21 43.83 27.24 -7.92
CA PRO A 21 42.75 27.74 -8.77
C PRO A 21 43.02 27.47 -10.26
N ARG A 22 42.33 26.51 -10.87
CA ARG A 22 42.34 26.37 -12.35
C ARG A 22 41.01 25.99 -13.02
N SER A 23 39.90 25.90 -12.30
CA SER A 23 38.61 25.42 -12.86
C SER A 23 37.60 26.50 -13.26
N ARG A 24 37.88 27.80 -13.06
CA ARG A 24 36.87 28.87 -13.26
C ARG A 24 36.81 29.45 -14.69
N ARG A 25 37.81 29.20 -15.55
CA ARG A 25 37.85 29.73 -16.93
C ARG A 25 37.21 28.82 -17.97
N GLU A 26 37.16 27.51 -17.74
CA GLU A 26 36.57 26.56 -18.69
C GLU A 26 35.03 26.56 -18.64
N PHE A 27 34.44 26.91 -17.49
CA PHE A 27 32.98 26.96 -17.32
C PHE A 27 32.30 28.12 -18.08
N LEU A 28 33.02 29.23 -18.31
CA LEU A 28 32.49 30.40 -19.03
C LEU A 28 32.58 30.24 -20.56
N ALA A 29 33.60 29.54 -21.06
CA ALA A 29 33.76 29.27 -22.50
C ALA A 29 32.68 28.31 -23.04
N VAL A 30 32.29 27.31 -22.24
CA VAL A 30 31.26 26.33 -22.63
C VAL A 30 29.84 26.94 -22.63
N LYS A 31 29.54 27.90 -21.74
CA LYS A 31 28.25 28.63 -21.76
C LYS A 31 28.16 29.60 -22.94
N ALA A 32 29.24 30.28 -23.31
CA ALA A 32 29.26 31.17 -24.47
C ALA A 32 29.07 30.42 -25.80
N ALA A 33 29.70 29.23 -25.95
CA ALA A 33 29.55 28.40 -27.14
C ALA A 33 28.12 27.83 -27.30
N LYS A 34 27.44 27.48 -26.19
CA LYS A 34 26.04 27.03 -26.22
C LYS A 34 25.05 28.14 -26.58
N TRP A 35 25.32 29.38 -26.18
CA TRP A 35 24.46 30.53 -26.50
C TRP A 35 24.59 30.97 -27.97
N ILE A 36 25.82 31.03 -28.49
CA ILE A 36 26.09 31.38 -29.90
C ILE A 36 25.55 30.30 -30.86
N GLY A 37 25.65 29.02 -30.49
CA GLY A 37 25.10 27.91 -31.28
C GLY A 37 23.56 27.81 -31.28
N GLY A 38 22.88 28.47 -30.35
CA GLY A 38 21.42 28.58 -30.30
C GLY A 38 20.89 29.72 -31.19
N ALA A 39 21.58 30.88 -31.16
CA ALA A 39 21.23 32.04 -31.99
C ALA A 39 21.47 31.79 -33.50
N ALA A 40 22.55 31.08 -33.86
CA ALA A 40 22.85 30.76 -35.26
C ALA A 40 21.80 29.86 -35.92
N ARG A 41 21.25 28.87 -35.19
CA ARG A 41 20.20 27.96 -35.68
C ARG A 41 18.86 28.66 -35.89
N GLN A 42 18.52 29.63 -35.04
CA GLN A 42 17.31 30.45 -35.18
C GLN A 42 17.36 31.34 -36.42
N ALA A 43 18.54 31.90 -36.75
CA ALA A 43 18.73 32.68 -37.96
C ALA A 43 18.65 31.82 -39.24
N THR A 44 19.06 30.55 -39.19
CA THR A 44 19.03 29.67 -40.39
C THR A 44 17.62 29.16 -40.73
N ALA A 45 16.76 28.94 -39.72
CA ALA A 45 15.38 28.49 -39.92
C ALA A 45 14.48 29.58 -40.54
N LEU A 46 14.65 30.85 -40.12
CA LEU A 46 13.90 31.99 -40.67
C LEU A 46 14.37 32.39 -42.08
N VAL A 47 15.63 32.13 -42.44
CA VAL A 47 16.18 32.43 -43.78
C VAL A 47 15.73 31.40 -44.82
N ARG A 48 15.48 30.13 -44.43
CA ARG A 48 15.01 29.07 -45.35
C ARG A 48 13.56 29.21 -45.83
N LEU A 49 12.71 29.93 -45.10
CA LEU A 49 11.29 30.08 -45.44
C LEU A 49 10.99 31.28 -46.36
N LYS A 50 11.96 32.18 -46.57
CA LYS A 50 11.83 33.29 -47.53
C LYS A 50 12.00 32.76 -48.95
N GLY A 51 10.90 32.65 -49.69
CA GLY A 51 10.90 32.30 -51.13
C GLY A 51 10.19 31.00 -51.50
N LEU A 52 9.57 30.30 -50.55
CA LEU A 52 8.71 29.15 -50.86
C LEU A 52 7.34 29.65 -51.35
N SER A 53 6.81 28.99 -52.38
CA SER A 53 5.39 29.16 -52.75
C SER A 53 4.49 28.65 -51.62
N ALA A 54 3.21 29.05 -51.60
CA ALA A 54 2.26 28.58 -50.60
C ALA A 54 2.16 27.03 -50.57
N GLU A 55 2.29 26.39 -51.74
CA GLU A 55 2.33 24.93 -51.86
C GLU A 55 3.64 24.32 -51.34
N GLY A 56 4.79 24.96 -51.63
CA GLY A 56 6.08 24.51 -51.10
C GLY A 56 6.13 24.57 -49.57
N LEU A 57 5.52 25.60 -48.98
CA LEU A 57 5.36 25.69 -47.53
C LEU A 57 4.45 24.56 -46.99
N ARG A 58 3.30 24.31 -47.62
CA ARG A 58 2.40 23.22 -47.20
C ARG A 58 3.08 21.85 -47.26
N ALA A 59 3.80 21.55 -48.33
CA ALA A 59 4.51 20.28 -48.49
C ALA A 59 5.60 20.08 -47.41
N ASP A 60 6.35 21.13 -47.06
CA ASP A 60 7.34 21.07 -45.97
C ASP A 60 6.67 20.81 -44.61
N LEU A 61 5.57 21.51 -44.33
CA LEU A 61 4.80 21.32 -43.09
C LEU A 61 4.26 19.89 -42.97
N GLU A 62 3.70 19.35 -44.05
CA GLU A 62 3.13 18.00 -44.09
C GLU A 62 4.19 16.92 -43.93
N THR A 63 5.35 17.10 -44.55
CA THR A 63 6.48 16.18 -44.42
C THR A 63 6.94 16.11 -42.96
N ARG A 64 7.04 17.26 -42.28
CA ARG A 64 7.40 17.34 -40.85
C ARG A 64 6.31 16.84 -39.90
N ALA A 65 5.04 16.94 -40.28
CA ALA A 65 3.93 16.41 -39.48
C ALA A 65 3.85 14.87 -39.53
N SER A 66 4.26 14.28 -40.65
CA SER A 66 4.18 12.84 -40.90
C SER A 66 5.31 12.02 -40.25
N SER A 67 6.32 12.67 -39.67
CA SER A 67 7.45 12.00 -39.01
C SER A 67 7.13 11.62 -37.55
N THR A 68 8.11 11.09 -36.82
CA THR A 68 7.95 10.50 -35.47
C THR A 68 7.28 11.44 -34.45
N PRO A 69 6.64 10.95 -33.37
CA PRO A 69 5.97 11.80 -32.37
C PRO A 69 6.86 12.90 -31.77
N GLU A 70 8.15 12.61 -31.55
CA GLU A 70 9.14 13.58 -31.06
C GLU A 70 9.41 14.71 -32.07
N SER A 71 9.35 14.40 -33.36
CA SER A 71 9.48 15.39 -34.43
C SER A 71 8.26 16.31 -34.52
N LEU A 72 7.07 15.79 -34.19
CA LEU A 72 5.82 16.56 -34.15
C LEU A 72 5.84 17.59 -33.01
N GLU A 73 6.34 17.23 -31.83
CA GLU A 73 6.47 18.16 -30.70
C GLU A 73 7.45 19.30 -31.02
N LEU A 74 8.59 18.97 -31.66
CA LEU A 74 9.55 19.96 -32.14
C LEU A 74 8.91 20.88 -33.20
N ALA A 75 8.21 20.30 -34.16
CA ALA A 75 7.50 21.02 -35.22
C ALA A 75 6.43 21.95 -34.64
N LEU A 76 5.63 21.49 -33.68
CA LEU A 76 4.63 22.31 -32.98
C LEU A 76 5.26 23.50 -32.25
N THR A 77 6.42 23.29 -31.63
CA THR A 77 7.14 24.36 -30.92
C THR A 77 7.68 25.41 -31.89
N GLU A 78 8.18 24.98 -33.05
CA GLU A 78 8.62 25.87 -34.13
C GLU A 78 7.44 26.61 -34.77
N TRP A 79 6.34 25.92 -35.08
CA TRP A 79 5.15 26.50 -35.68
C TRP A 79 4.46 27.48 -34.76
N ASN A 80 4.40 27.21 -33.45
CA ASN A 80 3.89 28.17 -32.47
C ASN A 80 4.70 29.48 -32.52
N LYS A 81 6.04 29.40 -32.54
CA LYS A 81 6.89 30.60 -32.67
C LYS A 81 6.69 31.32 -33.99
N LEU A 82 6.49 30.58 -35.08
CA LEU A 82 6.22 31.18 -36.39
C LEU A 82 4.84 31.84 -36.44
N LEU A 83 3.80 31.23 -35.85
CA LEU A 83 2.46 31.81 -35.75
C LEU A 83 2.43 33.04 -34.84
N ALA A 84 3.17 33.04 -33.73
CA ALA A 84 3.26 34.17 -32.81
C ALA A 84 4.03 35.37 -33.39
N ASN A 85 5.00 35.11 -34.28
CA ASN A 85 5.83 36.15 -34.90
C ASN A 85 5.40 36.50 -36.33
N ALA A 86 4.47 35.76 -36.93
CA ALA A 86 3.94 36.06 -38.25
C ALA A 86 3.09 37.32 -38.16
N ASP A 87 3.54 38.38 -38.83
CA ASP A 87 2.64 39.44 -39.22
C ASP A 87 1.63 38.86 -40.23
N ASP A 88 0.36 39.27 -40.17
CA ASP A 88 -0.68 38.88 -41.14
C ASP A 88 -0.41 39.49 -42.55
N THR A 89 0.87 39.72 -42.88
CA THR A 89 1.29 40.19 -44.18
C THR A 89 1.19 39.04 -45.19
N PRO A 90 0.52 39.28 -46.33
CA PRO A 90 0.39 38.29 -47.38
C PRO A 90 1.75 38.15 -48.10
N ARG A 91 2.43 37.01 -47.89
CA ARG A 91 3.81 36.78 -48.38
C ARG A 91 3.93 35.60 -49.33
N TYR A 92 2.93 34.72 -49.39
CA TYR A 92 3.01 33.46 -50.12
C TYR A 92 2.12 33.51 -51.35
N GLU A 93 2.72 33.58 -52.53
CA GLU A 93 1.98 33.61 -53.79
C GLU A 93 1.22 32.29 -53.99
N ASN A 94 -0.05 32.42 -54.36
CA ASN A 94 -0.89 31.28 -54.71
C ASN A 94 -0.68 30.97 -56.21
N PRO A 95 -0.32 29.73 -56.59
CA PRO A 95 -0.11 29.38 -58.00
C PRO A 95 -1.36 29.57 -58.90
N SER A 96 -2.56 29.70 -58.32
CA SER A 96 -3.78 30.06 -59.06
C SER A 96 -3.82 31.52 -59.55
N GLY A 97 -2.85 32.36 -59.17
CA GLY A 97 -2.85 33.80 -59.47
C GLY A 97 -3.69 34.64 -58.51
N ASP A 98 -4.23 34.02 -57.45
CA ASP A 98 -4.98 34.71 -56.41
C ASP A 98 -4.08 35.51 -55.45
N ALA A 99 -4.69 36.41 -54.69
CA ALA A 99 -3.99 37.24 -53.70
C ALA A 99 -3.10 36.40 -52.78
N ALA A 100 -1.87 36.90 -52.52
CA ALA A 100 -0.90 36.21 -51.68
C ALA A 100 -1.51 35.84 -50.32
N MET A 101 -1.24 34.62 -49.87
CA MET A 101 -1.71 34.09 -48.59
C MET A 101 -0.78 34.55 -47.46
N THR A 102 -1.35 34.69 -46.27
CA THR A 102 -0.58 34.85 -45.04
C THR A 102 -0.03 33.49 -44.61
N TYR A 103 1.04 33.48 -43.80
CA TYR A 103 1.57 32.23 -43.23
C TYR A 103 0.47 31.45 -42.48
N ARG A 104 -0.32 32.14 -41.66
CA ARG A 104 -1.41 31.57 -40.86
C ARG A 104 -2.47 30.90 -41.74
N THR A 105 -2.90 31.54 -42.82
CA THR A 105 -3.90 30.96 -43.73
C THR A 105 -3.35 29.78 -44.53
N ALA A 106 -2.08 29.82 -44.95
CA ALA A 106 -1.44 28.69 -45.60
C ALA A 106 -1.28 27.48 -44.66
N PHE A 107 -0.93 27.74 -43.39
CA PHE A 107 -0.74 26.73 -42.35
C PHE A 107 -2.06 26.07 -41.92
N LEU A 108 -3.11 26.84 -41.62
CA LEU A 108 -4.43 26.30 -41.24
C LEU A 108 -5.08 25.47 -42.36
N ALA A 109 -4.71 25.73 -43.61
CA ALA A 109 -5.17 24.96 -44.76
C ALA A 109 -4.35 23.69 -45.04
N SER A 110 -3.23 23.48 -44.35
CA SER A 110 -2.33 22.34 -44.57
C SER A 110 -2.83 21.07 -43.87
N LYS A 111 -2.49 19.90 -44.43
CA LYS A 111 -2.77 18.60 -43.79
C LYS A 111 -1.96 18.39 -42.50
N ALA A 112 -0.87 19.14 -42.33
CA ALA A 112 -0.06 19.14 -41.12
C ALA A 112 -0.86 19.55 -39.89
N TYR A 113 -1.73 20.56 -40.02
CA TYR A 113 -2.61 21.00 -38.94
C TYR A 113 -3.63 19.91 -38.54
N GLU A 114 -4.18 19.20 -39.53
CA GLU A 114 -5.11 18.08 -39.29
C GLU A 114 -4.42 16.91 -38.57
N LEU A 115 -3.21 16.55 -39.00
CA LEU A 115 -2.41 15.51 -38.35
C LEU A 115 -2.06 15.88 -36.90
N CYS A 116 -1.79 17.15 -36.62
CA CYS A 116 -1.58 17.63 -35.25
C CYS A 116 -2.81 17.46 -34.37
N LEU A 117 -4.00 17.84 -34.86
CA LEU A 117 -5.25 17.68 -34.10
C LEU A 117 -5.61 16.20 -33.90
N GLN A 118 -5.43 15.37 -34.91
CA GLN A 118 -5.66 13.93 -34.83
C GLN A 118 -4.69 13.27 -33.82
N THR A 119 -3.41 13.62 -33.87
CA THR A 119 -2.40 13.06 -32.96
C THR A 119 -2.66 13.47 -31.51
N ALA A 120 -3.06 14.73 -31.29
CA ALA A 120 -3.47 15.21 -29.97
C ALA A 120 -4.68 14.43 -29.43
N ALA A 121 -5.67 14.15 -30.28
CA ALA A 121 -6.87 13.40 -29.91
C ALA A 121 -6.60 11.92 -29.64
N THR A 122 -5.79 11.26 -30.47
CA THR A 122 -5.39 9.86 -30.25
C THR A 122 -4.50 9.72 -29.03
N GLY A 123 -3.63 10.70 -28.76
CA GLY A 123 -2.81 10.74 -27.56
C GLY A 123 -3.66 10.81 -26.29
N LEU A 124 -4.73 11.63 -26.29
CA LEU A 124 -5.69 11.73 -25.19
C LEU A 124 -6.56 10.47 -25.05
N ALA A 125 -7.01 9.86 -26.15
CA ALA A 125 -7.87 8.67 -26.14
C ALA A 125 -7.13 7.38 -25.75
N SER A 126 -5.83 7.28 -26.04
CA SER A 126 -5.07 6.02 -25.88
C SER A 126 -4.76 5.61 -24.45
N GLY A 127 -4.99 6.48 -23.44
CA GLY A 127 -4.94 6.12 -22.01
C GLY A 127 -3.66 5.45 -21.51
N ARG A 128 -2.59 5.37 -22.31
CA ARG A 128 -1.31 4.78 -21.91
C ARG A 128 -0.55 5.80 -21.08
N SER A 129 -0.65 5.67 -19.76
CA SER A 129 0.18 6.40 -18.81
C SER A 129 1.65 6.01 -19.01
N CYS A 130 2.38 6.83 -19.75
CA CYS A 130 3.83 6.91 -19.57
C CYS A 130 4.07 7.63 -18.25
N ALA A 131 4.51 6.90 -17.21
CA ALA A 131 4.72 7.34 -15.82
C ALA A 131 5.72 8.50 -15.60
N SER A 132 6.10 9.27 -16.64
CA SER A 132 7.05 10.37 -16.50
C SER A 132 6.89 11.52 -17.51
N LYS A 133 5.80 11.61 -18.28
CA LYS A 133 5.58 12.77 -19.16
C LYS A 133 4.24 13.47 -18.93
N PRO A 134 4.23 14.83 -18.92
CA PRO A 134 3.03 15.61 -18.70
C PRO A 134 1.92 15.23 -19.68
N THR A 135 0.67 15.15 -19.21
CA THR A 135 -0.51 15.01 -20.07
C THR A 135 -0.48 16.09 -21.17
N LEU A 136 -1.06 15.84 -22.34
CA LEU A 136 -1.04 16.80 -23.46
C LEU A 136 -1.62 18.18 -23.07
N ALA A 137 -2.49 18.21 -22.04
CA ALA A 137 -2.98 19.42 -21.38
C ALA A 137 -1.89 20.20 -20.61
N GLN A 138 -0.86 19.55 -20.08
CA GLN A 138 0.31 20.16 -19.43
C GLN A 138 1.45 20.45 -20.43
N CYS A 139 1.35 20.02 -21.70
CA CYS A 139 2.29 20.41 -22.74
C CYS A 139 2.08 21.89 -23.11
N GLY A 140 2.87 22.78 -22.50
CA GLY A 140 2.81 24.23 -22.76
C GLY A 140 3.00 24.60 -24.23
N ALA A 141 3.65 23.74 -25.01
CA ALA A 141 3.79 23.91 -26.46
C ALA A 141 2.44 23.75 -27.19
N TRP A 142 1.60 22.78 -26.79
CA TRP A 142 0.27 22.59 -27.36
C TRP A 142 -0.70 23.72 -26.99
N GLN A 143 -0.72 24.12 -25.70
CA GLN A 143 -1.54 25.25 -25.28
C GLN A 143 -1.12 26.56 -25.97
N GLY A 144 0.19 26.78 -26.11
CA GLY A 144 0.73 27.94 -26.84
C GLY A 144 0.35 27.89 -28.32
N PHE A 145 0.48 26.72 -28.95
CA PHE A 145 0.09 26.49 -30.33
C PHE A 145 -1.41 26.74 -30.56
N ALA A 146 -2.28 26.17 -29.72
CA ALA A 146 -3.72 26.38 -29.79
C ALA A 146 -4.05 27.88 -29.69
N LYS A 147 -3.48 28.59 -28.71
CA LYS A 147 -3.64 30.05 -28.52
C LYS A 147 -3.10 30.88 -29.69
N ALA A 148 -1.98 30.49 -30.31
CA ALA A 148 -1.42 31.22 -31.45
C ALA A 148 -2.17 30.95 -32.77
N SER A 149 -2.83 29.79 -32.84
CA SER A 149 -3.65 29.36 -33.98
C SER A 149 -5.10 29.84 -33.91
N THR A 150 -5.58 30.34 -32.77
CA THR A 150 -6.95 30.88 -32.65
C THR A 150 -7.07 32.19 -33.44
N LEU A 151 -8.13 32.27 -34.23
CA LEU A 151 -8.51 33.49 -34.93
C LEU A 151 -9.24 34.42 -33.93
N PRO A 152 -9.14 35.75 -34.08
CA PRO A 152 -9.81 36.69 -33.19
C PRO A 152 -11.33 36.39 -33.13
N GLY A 153 -11.82 35.94 -31.97
CA GLY A 153 -13.23 35.60 -31.74
C GLY A 153 -13.56 34.10 -31.62
N CYS A 154 -12.60 33.19 -31.81
CA CYS A 154 -12.77 31.75 -31.57
C CYS A 154 -12.19 31.27 -30.21
N ASP A 155 -11.75 32.21 -29.37
CA ASP A 155 -10.91 31.92 -28.20
C ASP A 155 -11.60 31.08 -27.12
N GLY A 156 -12.93 31.21 -26.97
CA GLY A 156 -13.67 30.53 -25.89
C GLY A 156 -13.78 29.00 -26.05
N LEU A 157 -14.16 28.52 -27.24
CA LEU A 157 -14.44 27.09 -27.48
C LEU A 157 -13.16 26.27 -27.64
N LEU A 158 -12.13 26.83 -28.28
CA LEU A 158 -10.83 26.17 -28.47
C LEU A 158 -10.05 26.01 -27.16
N LEU A 159 -10.18 26.96 -26.23
CA LEU A 159 -9.57 26.86 -24.90
C LEU A 159 -10.27 25.84 -24.01
N GLN A 160 -11.55 25.56 -24.25
CA GLN A 160 -12.32 24.52 -23.55
C GLN A 160 -12.14 23.12 -24.14
N LEU A 161 -11.63 23.02 -25.37
CA LEU A 161 -11.46 21.76 -26.09
C LEU A 161 -10.69 20.68 -25.30
N PRO A 162 -9.57 20.98 -24.62
CA PRO A 162 -8.85 19.98 -23.84
C PRO A 162 -9.66 19.46 -22.65
N ALA A 163 -10.50 20.29 -22.04
CA ALA A 163 -11.39 19.89 -20.94
C ALA A 163 -12.55 19.02 -21.46
N LEU A 164 -13.18 19.43 -22.57
CA LEU A 164 -14.25 18.67 -23.21
C LEU A 164 -13.78 17.29 -23.71
N LEU A 165 -12.57 17.20 -24.26
CA LEU A 165 -11.97 15.93 -24.67
C LEU A 165 -11.59 15.04 -23.48
N ALA A 166 -11.26 15.62 -22.32
CA ALA A 166 -10.97 14.88 -21.09
C ALA A 166 -12.24 14.34 -20.39
N GLU A 167 -13.37 15.05 -20.53
CA GLU A 167 -14.67 14.64 -19.98
C GLU A 167 -15.37 13.58 -20.86
N SER A 168 -15.10 13.55 -22.17
CA SER A 168 -15.65 12.54 -23.07
C SER A 168 -15.03 11.16 -22.81
N ARG A 169 -15.85 10.16 -22.45
CA ARG A 169 -15.39 8.77 -22.22
C ARG A 169 -14.55 8.26 -23.40
N ALA A 170 -13.52 7.46 -23.12
CA ALA A 170 -12.45 7.05 -24.03
C ALA A 170 -12.89 6.49 -25.41
N TYR A 171 -14.13 6.02 -25.55
CA TYR A 171 -14.62 5.40 -26.79
C TYR A 171 -15.07 6.36 -27.90
N GLU A 172 -15.23 7.67 -27.65
CA GLU A 172 -15.71 8.62 -28.70
C GLU A 172 -14.79 9.83 -28.99
N ALA A 173 -13.71 10.01 -28.22
CA ALA A 173 -12.84 11.19 -28.32
C ALA A 173 -12.23 11.42 -29.72
N GLY A 174 -11.93 10.34 -30.45
CA GLY A 174 -11.40 10.42 -31.82
C GLY A 174 -12.38 11.00 -32.84
N ARG A 175 -13.68 10.69 -32.69
CA ARG A 175 -14.73 11.22 -33.57
C ARG A 175 -14.97 12.71 -33.31
N TRP A 176 -15.05 13.10 -32.04
CA TRP A 176 -15.21 14.49 -31.63
C TRP A 176 -14.07 15.38 -32.10
N ALA A 177 -12.82 14.92 -31.97
CA ALA A 177 -11.67 15.68 -32.45
C ALA A 177 -11.67 15.87 -33.98
N GLY A 178 -12.11 14.86 -34.73
CA GLY A 178 -12.31 14.99 -36.17
C GLY A 178 -13.37 16.04 -36.54
N GLU A 179 -14.49 16.04 -35.83
CA GLU A 179 -15.57 17.02 -36.04
C GLU A 179 -15.14 18.45 -35.67
N VAL A 180 -14.36 18.62 -34.61
CA VAL A 180 -13.77 19.91 -34.22
C VAL A 180 -12.78 20.40 -35.27
N ALA A 181 -11.87 19.55 -35.75
CA ALA A 181 -10.90 19.91 -36.79
C ALA A 181 -11.59 20.40 -38.08
N LEU A 182 -12.68 19.73 -38.46
CA LEU A 182 -13.50 20.14 -39.61
C LEU A 182 -14.20 21.48 -39.37
N ALA A 183 -14.69 21.75 -38.16
CA ALA A 183 -15.30 23.03 -37.81
C ALA A 183 -14.27 24.18 -37.90
N LEU A 184 -13.07 23.99 -37.36
CA LEU A 184 -11.99 24.98 -37.40
C LEU A 184 -11.53 25.28 -38.83
N LYS A 185 -11.46 24.26 -39.68
CA LYS A 185 -11.14 24.42 -41.10
C LYS A 185 -12.22 25.22 -41.84
N ALA A 186 -13.49 24.96 -41.52
CA ALA A 186 -14.61 25.72 -42.09
C ALA A 186 -14.56 27.20 -41.65
N ASP A 187 -14.23 27.47 -40.39
CA ASP A 187 -14.10 28.84 -39.87
C ASP A 187 -12.92 29.58 -40.50
N ALA A 188 -11.74 28.95 -40.62
CA ALA A 188 -10.58 29.52 -41.29
C ALA A 188 -10.84 29.83 -42.78
N GLN A 189 -11.56 28.95 -43.49
CA GLN A 189 -12.01 29.22 -44.85
C GLN A 189 -13.01 30.38 -44.91
N SER A 190 -13.92 30.48 -43.94
CA SER A 190 -14.88 31.57 -43.87
C SER A 190 -14.19 32.92 -43.66
N GLU A 191 -13.15 32.96 -42.82
CA GLU A 191 -12.38 34.16 -42.56
C GLU A 191 -11.52 34.55 -43.77
N HIS A 192 -10.92 33.58 -44.45
CA HIS A 192 -10.23 33.82 -45.71
C HIS A 192 -11.16 34.47 -46.75
N LEU A 193 -12.38 33.96 -46.90
CA LEU A 193 -13.39 34.54 -47.78
C LEU A 193 -13.84 35.94 -47.31
N ARG A 194 -13.96 36.19 -46.00
CA ARG A 194 -14.23 37.53 -45.45
C ARG A 194 -13.09 38.51 -45.77
N SER A 195 -11.84 38.07 -45.66
CA SER A 195 -10.66 38.89 -45.98
C SER A 195 -10.59 39.22 -47.47
N GLN A 196 -10.78 38.24 -48.36
CA GLN A 196 -10.86 38.47 -49.80
C GLN A 196 -11.97 39.45 -50.18
N ARG A 197 -13.14 39.32 -49.54
CA ARG A 197 -14.27 40.24 -49.67
C ARG A 197 -13.93 41.66 -49.20
N GLY A 198 -13.26 41.79 -48.06
CA GLY A 198 -12.78 43.07 -47.54
C GLY A 198 -11.80 43.75 -48.50
N LEU A 199 -10.85 43.00 -49.06
CA LEU A 199 -9.91 43.51 -50.07
C LEU A 199 -10.60 43.92 -51.36
N ALA A 200 -11.56 43.14 -51.84
CA ALA A 200 -12.36 43.50 -53.01
C ALA A 200 -13.16 44.80 -52.78
N ALA A 201 -13.77 44.95 -51.60
CA ALA A 201 -14.47 46.17 -51.22
C ALA A 201 -13.53 47.38 -51.10
N GLN A 202 -12.35 47.20 -50.49
CA GLN A 202 -11.33 48.26 -50.41
C GLN A 202 -10.84 48.70 -51.79
N ARG A 203 -10.58 47.76 -52.71
CA ARG A 203 -10.19 48.08 -54.09
C ARG A 203 -11.29 48.84 -54.83
N ALA A 204 -12.56 48.44 -54.63
CA ALA A 204 -13.70 49.14 -55.21
C ALA A 204 -13.83 50.58 -54.68
N GLU A 205 -13.62 50.80 -53.37
CA GLU A 205 -13.59 52.15 -52.78
C GLU A 205 -12.38 52.97 -53.22
N GLN A 206 -11.20 52.36 -53.38
CA GLN A 206 -10.01 53.03 -53.94
C GLN A 206 -10.25 53.49 -55.38
N LEU A 207 -10.82 52.64 -56.23
CA LEU A 207 -11.21 53.02 -57.59
C LEU A 207 -12.26 54.14 -57.56
N ARG A 208 -13.22 54.08 -56.65
CA ARG A 208 -14.23 55.14 -56.48
C ARG A 208 -13.63 56.47 -56.02
N ALA A 209 -12.65 56.44 -55.13
CA ALA A 209 -11.91 57.62 -54.69
C ALA A 209 -11.07 58.22 -55.82
N GLN A 210 -10.35 57.36 -56.58
CA GLN A 210 -9.61 57.79 -57.77
C GLN A 210 -10.52 58.44 -58.82
N LEU A 211 -11.71 57.89 -59.05
CA LEU A 211 -12.71 58.47 -59.95
C LEU A 211 -13.30 59.79 -59.42
N ARG A 212 -13.29 60.02 -58.10
CA ARG A 212 -13.80 61.26 -57.48
C ARG A 212 -12.76 62.39 -57.53
N ASP A 213 -11.48 62.05 -57.39
CA ASP A 213 -10.39 63.03 -57.31
C ASP A 213 -9.85 63.44 -58.69
N GLN A 214 -10.22 62.72 -59.76
CA GLN A 214 -9.86 63.12 -61.13
C GLN A 214 -10.71 64.31 -61.61
N PRO A 215 -10.10 65.41 -62.08
CA PRO A 215 -10.83 66.55 -62.63
C PRO A 215 -11.58 66.11 -63.89
N ALA A 216 -12.75 66.72 -64.15
CA ALA A 216 -13.60 66.39 -65.30
C ALA A 216 -12.78 66.25 -66.58
N ALA A 217 -12.82 65.06 -67.19
CA ALA A 217 -11.95 64.67 -68.30
C ALA A 217 -12.02 65.70 -69.44
N THR A 218 -10.90 66.39 -69.70
CA THR A 218 -10.78 67.38 -70.79
C THR A 218 -10.41 66.74 -72.14
N SER A 219 -10.09 65.44 -72.15
CA SER A 219 -9.72 64.66 -73.33
C SER A 219 -10.61 63.42 -73.48
N PRO A 220 -11.03 63.06 -74.71
CA PRO A 220 -11.85 61.86 -74.97
C PRO A 220 -11.18 60.57 -74.51
N ALA A 221 -9.83 60.49 -74.53
CA ALA A 221 -9.10 59.33 -74.03
C ALA A 221 -9.26 59.15 -72.51
N ALA A 222 -9.23 60.26 -71.75
CA ALA A 222 -9.43 60.22 -70.30
C ALA A 222 -10.90 59.86 -69.93
N ALA A 223 -11.87 60.22 -70.77
CA ALA A 223 -13.26 59.80 -70.57
C ALA A 223 -13.44 58.29 -70.78
N GLU A 224 -12.72 57.70 -71.74
CA GLU A 224 -12.73 56.25 -71.97
C GLU A 224 -12.12 55.47 -70.80
N ASP A 225 -11.00 55.96 -70.25
CA ASP A 225 -10.37 55.36 -69.06
C ASP A 225 -11.27 55.45 -67.81
N HIS A 226 -11.99 56.56 -67.61
CA HIS A 226 -13.00 56.68 -66.55
C HIS A 226 -14.16 55.68 -66.72
N CYS A 227 -14.64 55.50 -67.95
CA CYS A 227 -15.69 54.51 -68.25
C CYS A 227 -15.20 53.08 -67.98
N ARG A 228 -13.95 52.75 -68.32
CA ARG A 228 -13.35 51.43 -68.03
C ARG A 228 -13.20 51.20 -66.53
N ALA A 229 -12.66 52.17 -65.80
CA ALA A 229 -12.50 52.06 -64.34
C ALA A 229 -13.86 51.97 -63.60
N SER A 230 -14.89 52.69 -64.07
CA SER A 230 -16.25 52.58 -63.55
C SER A 230 -16.88 51.21 -63.85
N ALA A 231 -16.70 50.70 -65.08
CA ALA A 231 -17.16 49.36 -65.46
C ALA A 231 -16.48 48.25 -64.64
N ASP A 232 -15.19 48.38 -64.36
CA ASP A 232 -14.45 47.44 -63.51
C ASP A 232 -14.90 47.51 -62.04
N ALA A 233 -15.17 48.70 -61.50
CA ALA A 233 -15.75 48.85 -60.17
C ALA A 233 -17.13 48.17 -60.06
N VAL A 234 -18.01 48.36 -61.05
CA VAL A 234 -19.32 47.69 -61.12
C VAL A 234 -19.15 46.17 -61.22
N ARG A 235 -18.20 45.68 -62.01
CA ARG A 235 -17.89 44.24 -62.10
C ARG A 235 -17.46 43.66 -60.75
N HIS A 236 -16.63 44.38 -60.00
CA HIS A 236 -16.21 43.96 -58.65
C HIS A 236 -17.38 43.96 -57.64
N TYR A 237 -18.26 44.96 -57.67
CA TYR A 237 -19.45 44.99 -56.80
C TYR A 237 -20.45 43.87 -57.14
N LEU A 238 -20.67 43.58 -58.42
CA LEU A 238 -21.52 42.47 -58.85
C LEU A 238 -20.93 41.13 -58.41
N GLY A 239 -19.62 40.92 -58.59
CA GLY A 239 -18.94 39.72 -58.10
C GLY A 239 -19.04 39.55 -56.58
N PHE A 240 -18.89 40.64 -55.82
CA PHE A 240 -19.07 40.63 -54.36
C PHE A 240 -20.50 40.24 -53.95
N ARG A 241 -21.52 40.81 -54.61
CA ARG A 241 -22.93 40.50 -54.33
C ARG A 241 -23.27 39.04 -54.65
N VAL A 242 -22.87 38.54 -55.82
CA VAL A 242 -23.06 37.12 -56.20
C VAL A 242 -22.38 36.20 -55.18
N GLY A 243 -21.16 36.53 -54.75
CA GLY A 243 -20.47 35.77 -53.71
C GLY A 243 -21.18 35.80 -52.34
N LEU A 244 -21.87 36.89 -51.99
CA LEU A 244 -22.69 36.96 -50.77
C LEU A 244 -23.93 36.06 -50.87
N ASP A 245 -24.62 36.10 -52.00
CA ASP A 245 -25.81 35.27 -52.24
C ASP A 245 -25.45 33.78 -52.23
N GLU A 246 -24.34 33.40 -52.86
CA GLU A 246 -23.82 32.02 -52.83
C GLU A 246 -23.42 31.57 -51.42
N ALA A 247 -22.77 32.43 -50.64
CA ALA A 247 -22.43 32.10 -49.26
C ALA A 247 -23.66 32.00 -48.35
N SER A 248 -24.67 32.86 -48.56
CA SER A 248 -25.95 32.77 -47.86
C SER A 248 -26.62 31.42 -48.16
N ALA A 249 -26.73 31.05 -49.43
CA ALA A 249 -27.29 29.76 -49.85
C ALA A 249 -26.51 28.56 -49.29
N ARG A 250 -25.17 28.64 -49.26
CA ARG A 250 -24.32 27.60 -48.67
C ARG A 250 -24.54 27.46 -47.16
N LEU A 251 -24.64 28.57 -46.44
CA LEU A 251 -24.92 28.57 -45.00
C LEU A 251 -26.30 28.01 -44.68
N GLN A 252 -27.31 28.29 -45.50
CA GLN A 252 -28.65 27.72 -45.36
C GLN A 252 -28.63 26.20 -45.53
N ARG A 253 -27.99 25.67 -46.58
CA ARG A 253 -27.84 24.22 -46.78
C ARG A 253 -27.11 23.56 -45.61
N LEU A 254 -26.01 24.14 -45.15
CA LEU A 254 -25.26 23.61 -43.99
C LEU A 254 -26.11 23.63 -42.71
N ALA A 255 -26.96 24.64 -42.51
CA ALA A 255 -27.86 24.69 -41.38
C ALA A 255 -28.95 23.59 -41.46
N GLU A 256 -29.49 23.34 -42.65
CA GLU A 256 -30.45 22.26 -42.89
C GLU A 256 -29.83 20.88 -42.68
N GLU A 257 -28.64 20.62 -43.25
CA GLU A 257 -27.88 19.39 -43.04
C GLU A 257 -27.57 19.14 -41.56
N ARG A 258 -27.19 20.19 -40.80
CA ARG A 258 -26.95 20.09 -39.36
C ARG A 258 -28.23 19.75 -38.60
N ARG A 259 -29.37 20.37 -38.93
CA ARG A 259 -30.66 20.03 -38.31
C ARG A 259 -31.04 18.58 -38.57
N GLN A 260 -30.87 18.10 -39.80
CA GLN A 260 -31.14 16.71 -40.16
C GLN A 260 -30.26 15.76 -39.36
N LYS A 261 -28.95 16.00 -39.30
CA LYS A 261 -28.02 15.18 -38.50
C LYS A 261 -28.36 15.17 -37.02
N MET A 262 -28.80 16.30 -36.46
CA MET A 262 -29.26 16.34 -35.06
C MET A 262 -30.54 15.51 -34.85
N GLN A 263 -31.49 15.55 -35.80
CA GLN A 263 -32.70 14.72 -35.72
C GLN A 263 -32.36 13.22 -35.79
N GLU A 264 -31.47 12.83 -36.71
CA GLU A 264 -30.99 11.44 -36.82
C GLU A 264 -30.26 10.99 -35.54
N ALA A 265 -29.42 11.85 -34.97
CA ALA A 265 -28.74 11.58 -33.71
C ALA A 265 -29.72 11.44 -32.53
N GLN A 266 -30.74 12.30 -32.47
CA GLN A 266 -31.79 12.23 -31.46
C GLN A 266 -32.58 10.92 -31.56
N GLN A 267 -32.97 10.52 -32.78
CA GLN A 267 -33.65 9.23 -33.00
C GLN A 267 -32.79 8.03 -32.61
N SER A 268 -31.48 8.07 -32.92
CA SER A 268 -30.52 7.05 -32.50
C SER A 268 -30.40 6.96 -30.98
N LEU A 269 -30.32 8.10 -30.29
CA LEU A 269 -30.30 8.17 -28.82
C LEU A 269 -31.59 7.61 -28.20
N GLU A 270 -32.75 7.95 -28.75
CA GLU A 270 -34.04 7.42 -28.29
C GLU A 270 -34.14 5.90 -28.50
N ALA A 271 -33.62 5.38 -29.61
CA ALA A 271 -33.54 3.93 -29.87
C ALA A 271 -32.61 3.22 -28.88
N MET A 272 -31.42 3.78 -28.62
CA MET A 272 -30.49 3.24 -27.61
C MET A 272 -31.08 3.28 -26.20
N ALA A 273 -31.77 4.37 -25.83
CA ALA A 273 -32.44 4.49 -24.53
C ALA A 273 -33.60 3.50 -24.36
N ARG A 274 -34.28 3.13 -25.46
CA ARG A 274 -35.30 2.08 -25.45
C ARG A 274 -34.67 0.70 -25.25
N ALA A 275 -33.64 0.38 -26.02
CA ALA A 275 -32.91 -0.89 -25.88
C ALA A 275 -32.27 -1.05 -24.49
N ALA A 276 -31.76 0.03 -23.91
CA ALA A 276 -31.22 0.02 -22.54
C ALA A 276 -32.31 -0.29 -21.50
N ARG A 277 -33.51 0.29 -21.63
CA ARG A 277 -34.65 0.01 -20.75
C ARG A 277 -35.14 -1.43 -20.87
N GLU A 278 -35.16 -1.98 -22.08
CA GLU A 278 -35.51 -3.39 -22.32
C GLU A 278 -34.50 -4.35 -21.67
N ARG A 279 -33.20 -4.07 -21.77
CA ARG A 279 -32.16 -4.85 -21.09
C ARG A 279 -32.26 -4.75 -19.56
N ALA A 280 -32.54 -3.56 -19.04
CA ALA A 280 -32.73 -3.36 -17.61
C ALA A 280 -33.91 -4.20 -17.09
N GLY A 281 -35.05 -4.15 -17.77
CA GLY A 281 -36.22 -4.97 -17.41
C GLY A 281 -35.96 -6.47 -17.51
N ALA A 282 -35.21 -6.92 -18.52
CA ALA A 282 -34.81 -8.33 -18.63
C ALA A 282 -33.87 -8.77 -17.48
N ALA A 283 -32.93 -7.91 -17.09
CA ALA A 283 -32.03 -8.17 -15.97
C ALA A 283 -32.77 -8.20 -14.62
N GLU A 284 -33.74 -7.30 -14.42
CA GLU A 284 -34.61 -7.31 -13.23
C GLU A 284 -35.43 -8.61 -13.15
N ALA A 285 -36.06 -9.02 -14.25
CA ALA A 285 -36.81 -10.28 -14.31
C ALA A 285 -35.91 -11.51 -14.03
N GLN A 286 -34.67 -11.51 -14.55
CA GLN A 286 -33.71 -12.58 -14.26
C GLN A 286 -33.29 -12.58 -12.78
N ARG A 287 -33.10 -11.40 -12.18
CA ARG A 287 -32.77 -11.28 -10.76
C ARG A 287 -33.91 -11.79 -9.88
N GLU A 288 -35.16 -11.45 -10.20
CA GLU A 288 -36.33 -11.98 -9.49
C GLU A 288 -36.44 -13.50 -9.62
N ALA A 289 -36.18 -14.07 -10.81
CA ALA A 289 -36.15 -15.51 -11.00
C ALA A 289 -35.09 -16.19 -10.12
N ILE A 290 -33.86 -15.66 -10.10
CA ILE A 290 -32.77 -16.19 -9.24
C ILE A 290 -33.13 -16.10 -7.75
N LEU A 291 -33.76 -15.00 -7.31
CA LEU A 291 -34.19 -14.85 -5.92
C LEU A 291 -35.27 -15.87 -5.55
N ASN A 292 -36.23 -16.12 -6.43
CA ASN A 292 -37.26 -17.13 -6.23
C ASN A 292 -36.68 -18.55 -6.20
N ASP A 293 -35.75 -18.87 -7.11
CA ASP A 293 -35.05 -20.16 -7.14
C ASP A 293 -34.23 -20.38 -5.86
N ARG A 294 -33.54 -19.33 -5.39
CA ARG A 294 -32.80 -19.37 -4.12
C ARG A 294 -33.74 -19.54 -2.93
N ALA A 295 -34.88 -18.86 -2.90
CA ALA A 295 -35.87 -19.03 -1.85
C ALA A 295 -36.41 -20.47 -1.82
N ALA A 296 -36.75 -21.03 -2.98
CA ALA A 296 -37.19 -22.42 -3.10
C ALA A 296 -36.11 -23.43 -2.69
N ALA A 297 -34.84 -23.18 -3.06
CA ALA A 297 -33.72 -24.03 -2.67
C ALA A 297 -33.45 -23.99 -1.15
N LEU A 298 -33.78 -22.88 -0.47
CA LEU A 298 -33.59 -22.73 0.97
C LEU A 298 -34.75 -23.30 1.81
N GLU A 299 -35.92 -23.55 1.23
CA GLU A 299 -37.06 -24.12 1.96
C GLU A 299 -36.82 -25.56 2.44
N ALA A 300 -36.19 -26.41 1.62
CA ALA A 300 -35.84 -27.78 2.01
C ALA A 300 -34.85 -27.86 3.19
N PRO A 301 -33.70 -27.15 3.19
CA PRO A 301 -32.79 -27.16 4.33
C PRO A 301 -33.37 -26.47 5.56
N LYS A 302 -34.23 -25.44 5.41
CA LYS A 302 -34.96 -24.86 6.55
C LYS A 302 -35.87 -25.88 7.22
N LYS A 303 -36.65 -26.64 6.45
CA LYS A 303 -37.48 -27.73 7.00
C LYS A 303 -36.64 -28.82 7.64
N ALA A 304 -35.52 -29.19 7.03
CA ALA A 304 -34.59 -30.14 7.61
C ALA A 304 -33.98 -29.64 8.92
N LEU A 305 -33.67 -28.34 9.03
CA LEU A 305 -33.22 -27.71 10.27
C LEU A 305 -34.32 -27.70 11.33
N GLU A 306 -35.56 -27.33 10.97
CA GLU A 306 -36.70 -27.37 11.91
C GLU A 306 -37.03 -28.79 12.39
N GLU A 307 -36.80 -29.81 11.55
CA GLU A 307 -36.93 -31.22 11.92
C GLU A 307 -35.77 -31.67 12.81
N PHE A 308 -34.56 -31.20 12.53
CA PHE A 308 -33.36 -31.47 13.33
C PHE A 308 -33.46 -30.83 14.72
N GLU A 309 -33.89 -29.57 14.83
CA GLU A 309 -34.14 -28.88 16.10
C GLU A 309 -35.21 -29.56 16.96
N LYS A 310 -36.11 -30.33 16.34
CA LYS A 310 -37.12 -31.13 17.04
C LYS A 310 -36.64 -32.54 17.39
N ASP A 311 -35.44 -32.95 16.96
CA ASP A 311 -34.88 -34.25 17.32
C ASP A 311 -34.64 -34.29 18.83
N PRO A 312 -35.33 -35.17 19.59
CA PRO A 312 -35.18 -35.27 21.03
C PRO A 312 -33.73 -35.56 21.45
N LYS A 313 -32.93 -36.21 20.60
CA LYS A 313 -31.51 -36.47 20.88
C LYS A 313 -30.68 -35.20 20.86
N GLN A 314 -31.01 -34.25 19.99
CA GLN A 314 -30.31 -32.97 19.95
C GLN A 314 -30.67 -32.15 21.19
N VAL A 315 -31.95 -32.09 21.56
CA VAL A 315 -32.39 -31.43 22.79
C VAL A 315 -31.70 -32.04 24.02
N GLU A 316 -31.57 -33.37 24.07
CA GLU A 316 -30.82 -34.06 25.13
C GLU A 316 -29.33 -33.70 25.11
N SER A 317 -28.70 -33.61 23.93
CA SER A 317 -27.30 -33.20 23.81
C SER A 317 -27.06 -31.74 24.19
N GLU A 318 -27.97 -30.83 23.84
CA GLU A 318 -27.91 -29.43 24.21
C GLU A 318 -28.10 -29.24 25.73
N GLU A 319 -28.99 -30.03 26.33
CA GLU A 319 -29.16 -30.05 27.78
C GLU A 319 -27.92 -30.62 28.47
N GLN A 320 -27.28 -31.67 27.93
CA GLN A 320 -26.00 -32.16 28.41
C GLN A 320 -24.89 -31.10 28.28
N ILE A 321 -24.83 -30.36 27.17
CA ILE A 321 -23.88 -29.26 26.99
C ILE A 321 -24.12 -28.18 28.06
N ARG A 322 -25.37 -27.78 28.29
CA ARG A 322 -25.72 -26.82 29.36
C ARG A 322 -25.30 -27.31 30.74
N GLN A 323 -25.54 -28.59 31.04
CA GLN A 323 -25.10 -29.19 32.31
C GLN A 323 -23.57 -29.18 32.45
N LEU A 324 -22.84 -29.51 31.38
CA LEU A 324 -21.37 -29.46 31.37
C LEU A 324 -20.84 -28.02 31.50
N GLU A 325 -21.50 -27.05 30.88
CA GLU A 325 -21.16 -25.63 31.03
C GLU A 325 -21.40 -25.14 32.46
N GLU A 326 -22.50 -25.55 33.08
CA GLU A 326 -22.80 -25.23 34.48
C GLU A 326 -21.77 -25.87 35.42
N GLN A 327 -21.42 -27.14 35.21
CA GLN A 327 -20.35 -27.82 35.95
C GLN A 327 -19.00 -27.11 35.77
N ARG A 328 -18.67 -26.68 34.54
CA ARG A 328 -17.46 -25.90 34.27
C ARG A 328 -17.46 -24.58 35.05
N ARG A 329 -18.60 -23.87 35.11
CA ARG A 329 -18.72 -22.62 35.89
C ARG A 329 -18.55 -22.88 37.39
N GLN A 330 -19.11 -23.97 37.91
CA GLN A 330 -18.93 -24.36 39.31
C GLN A 330 -17.45 -24.65 39.62
N LEU A 331 -16.77 -25.44 38.79
CA LEU A 331 -15.35 -25.74 38.96
C LEU A 331 -14.46 -24.48 38.89
N LEU A 332 -14.79 -23.52 38.02
CA LEU A 332 -14.08 -22.24 37.96
C LEU A 332 -14.27 -21.43 39.25
N GLN A 333 -15.48 -21.42 39.82
CA GLN A 333 -15.73 -20.77 41.11
C GLN A 333 -14.97 -21.45 42.25
N GLU A 334 -14.94 -22.78 42.28
CA GLU A 334 -14.15 -23.54 43.26
C GLU A 334 -12.64 -23.24 43.13
N LEU A 335 -12.13 -23.16 41.90
CA LEU A 335 -10.73 -22.81 41.64
C LEU A 335 -10.40 -21.38 42.07
N GLU A 336 -11.30 -20.43 41.84
CA GLU A 336 -11.15 -19.06 42.36
C GLU A 336 -11.10 -19.03 43.89
N VAL A 337 -11.99 -19.78 44.56
CA VAL A 337 -12.01 -19.87 46.02
C VAL A 337 -10.71 -20.48 46.53
N ALA A 338 -10.25 -21.59 45.94
CA ALA A 338 -8.98 -22.23 46.29
C ALA A 338 -7.78 -21.30 46.06
N SER A 339 -7.77 -20.55 44.96
CA SER A 339 -6.73 -19.56 44.65
C SER A 339 -6.68 -18.44 45.70
N ARG A 340 -7.85 -17.93 46.12
CA ARG A 340 -7.95 -16.94 47.21
C ARG A 340 -7.45 -17.51 48.54
N GLN A 341 -7.78 -18.76 48.86
CA GLN A 341 -7.29 -19.44 50.07
C GLN A 341 -5.76 -19.59 50.04
N LEU A 342 -5.18 -20.06 48.94
CA LEU A 342 -3.73 -20.14 48.77
C LEU A 342 -3.06 -18.77 48.88
N GLY A 343 -3.70 -17.72 48.34
CA GLY A 343 -3.26 -16.33 48.50
C GLY A 343 -3.22 -15.89 49.98
N GLN A 344 -4.25 -16.22 50.75
CA GLN A 344 -4.32 -15.95 52.19
C GLN A 344 -3.26 -16.74 52.97
N GLU A 345 -3.09 -18.03 52.70
CA GLU A 345 -2.05 -18.85 53.33
C GLU A 345 -0.64 -18.34 53.02
N ARG A 346 -0.40 -17.90 51.79
CA ARG A 346 0.86 -17.27 51.40
C ARG A 346 1.11 -15.98 52.19
N GLN A 347 0.09 -15.13 52.36
CA GLN A 347 0.19 -13.92 53.16
C GLN A 347 0.45 -14.23 54.64
N GLN A 348 -0.24 -15.22 55.21
CA GLN A 348 0.01 -15.69 56.59
C GLN A 348 1.44 -16.20 56.75
N ARG A 349 1.95 -16.97 55.78
CA ARG A 349 3.33 -17.44 55.78
C ARG A 349 4.34 -16.29 55.71
N LEU A 350 4.08 -15.27 54.89
CA LEU A 350 4.92 -14.07 54.83
C LEU A 350 4.90 -13.29 56.15
N GLN A 351 3.75 -13.19 56.81
CA GLN A 351 3.64 -12.57 58.14
C GLN A 351 4.45 -13.35 59.18
N LEU A 352 4.38 -14.69 59.19
CA LEU A 352 5.18 -15.53 60.08
C LEU A 352 6.69 -15.38 59.82
N LEU A 353 7.11 -15.27 58.55
CA LEU A 353 8.50 -15.01 58.19
C LEU A 353 8.95 -13.63 58.69
N SER A 354 8.13 -12.60 58.51
CA SER A 354 8.41 -11.24 59.02
C SER A 354 8.52 -11.21 60.56
N GLN A 355 7.63 -11.92 61.26
CA GLN A 355 7.71 -12.08 62.73
C GLN A 355 8.99 -12.80 63.15
N ARG A 356 9.38 -13.85 62.42
CA ARG A 356 10.64 -14.58 62.66
C ARG A 356 11.85 -13.67 62.43
N GLU A 357 11.86 -12.88 61.36
CA GLU A 357 12.92 -11.91 61.09
C GLU A 357 13.02 -10.88 62.22
N ALA A 358 11.88 -10.33 62.67
CA ALA A 358 11.84 -9.42 63.81
C ALA A 358 12.37 -10.06 65.10
N HIS A 359 12.03 -11.33 65.35
CA HIS A 359 12.56 -12.08 66.49
C HIS A 359 14.07 -12.30 66.37
N THR A 360 14.56 -12.71 65.19
CA THR A 360 16.00 -12.89 64.95
C THR A 360 16.78 -11.59 65.08
N SER A 361 16.21 -10.46 64.63
CA SER A 361 16.77 -9.13 64.82
C SER A 361 16.85 -8.76 66.30
N THR A 362 15.80 -9.05 67.07
CA THR A 362 15.79 -8.84 68.54
C THR A 362 16.83 -9.72 69.24
N CYS A 363 16.97 -10.99 68.84
CA CYS A 363 18.00 -11.89 69.36
C CYS A 363 19.41 -11.42 69.00
N ARG A 364 19.63 -10.95 67.77
CA ARG A 364 20.92 -10.34 67.36
C ARG A 364 21.24 -9.12 68.20
N ALA A 365 20.29 -8.19 68.38
CA ALA A 365 20.46 -7.01 69.22
C ALA A 365 20.79 -7.39 70.69
N LYS A 366 20.09 -8.38 71.26
CA LYS A 366 20.41 -8.91 72.60
C LYS A 366 21.77 -9.58 72.65
N SER A 367 22.17 -10.31 71.63
CA SER A 367 23.49 -10.94 71.53
C SER A 367 24.59 -9.88 71.45
N GLU A 368 24.41 -8.84 70.64
CA GLU A 368 25.33 -7.70 70.55
C GLU A 368 25.40 -6.94 71.88
N GLN A 369 24.27 -6.77 72.58
CA GLN A 369 24.25 -6.17 73.91
C GLN A 369 25.02 -7.04 74.91
N LEU A 370 24.77 -8.35 74.94
CA LEU A 370 25.51 -9.29 75.80
C LEU A 370 27.00 -9.31 75.44
N GLU A 371 27.36 -9.21 74.17
CA GLU A 371 28.74 -9.11 73.73
C GLU A 371 29.38 -7.82 74.25
N ARG A 372 28.69 -6.68 74.19
CA ARG A 372 29.14 -5.41 74.79
C ARG A 372 29.31 -5.53 76.31
N GLU A 373 28.33 -6.10 77.01
CA GLU A 373 28.40 -6.36 78.46
C GLU A 373 29.57 -7.29 78.81
N LEU A 374 29.80 -8.35 78.04
CA LEU A 374 30.94 -9.26 78.21
C LEU A 374 32.28 -8.58 77.89
N GLN A 375 32.32 -7.69 76.90
CA GLN A 375 33.49 -6.87 76.60
C GLN A 375 33.77 -5.85 77.73
N GLU A 376 32.74 -5.31 78.39
CA GLU A 376 32.88 -4.49 79.60
C GLU A 376 33.34 -5.29 80.82
N LEU A 377 32.97 -6.57 80.89
CA LEU A 377 33.41 -7.54 81.89
C LEU A 377 34.80 -8.14 81.59
N ARG A 378 35.53 -7.61 80.59
CA ARG A 378 36.93 -7.99 80.32
C ARG A 378 37.75 -8.06 81.62
N PRO A 379 38.76 -8.96 81.67
CA PRO A 379 39.38 -9.45 82.91
C PRO A 379 39.81 -8.37 83.92
N ALA A 380 40.12 -7.15 83.49
CA ALA A 380 40.52 -6.05 84.36
C ALA A 380 39.49 -5.69 85.46
N LYS A 381 38.18 -5.89 85.23
CA LYS A 381 37.14 -5.67 86.26
C LYS A 381 36.78 -6.95 87.03
N PHE A 382 36.75 -8.11 86.35
CA PHE A 382 36.44 -9.40 86.97
C PHE A 382 37.50 -9.81 88.01
N TYR A 383 38.79 -9.58 87.74
CA TYR A 383 39.87 -9.80 88.70
C TYR A 383 39.75 -8.92 89.95
N LYS A 384 39.22 -7.69 89.84
CA LYS A 384 39.02 -6.79 91.00
C LYS A 384 37.92 -7.28 91.94
N VAL A 385 36.81 -7.79 91.40
CA VAL A 385 35.68 -8.31 92.21
C VAL A 385 36.03 -9.68 92.83
N LEU A 386 36.71 -10.55 92.09
CA LEU A 386 37.22 -11.81 92.64
C LEU A 386 38.29 -11.59 93.71
N ALA A 387 39.22 -10.65 93.51
CA ALA A 387 40.26 -10.35 94.51
C ALA A 387 39.67 -9.82 95.82
N ALA A 388 38.62 -9.00 95.77
CA ALA A 388 37.96 -8.47 96.97
C ALA A 388 37.19 -9.54 97.77
N ARG A 389 36.67 -10.58 97.10
CA ARG A 389 35.86 -11.63 97.73
C ARG A 389 36.66 -12.89 98.07
N ALA A 390 37.77 -13.15 97.37
CA ALA A 390 38.71 -14.23 97.66
C ALA A 390 39.44 -14.03 99.00
N ALA A 391 39.58 -12.79 99.48
CA ALA A 391 40.18 -12.49 100.78
C ALA A 391 39.34 -13.01 101.97
N SER A 392 38.06 -13.34 101.76
CA SER A 392 37.14 -13.81 102.81
C SER A 392 36.60 -15.22 102.60
N MET A 393 37.03 -15.93 101.55
CA MET A 393 36.57 -17.28 101.25
C MET A 393 37.65 -18.30 101.57
N THR A 394 37.27 -19.40 102.21
CA THR A 394 38.19 -20.51 102.43
C THR A 394 38.46 -21.23 101.10
N GLU A 395 39.63 -21.84 100.96
CA GLU A 395 40.03 -22.57 99.75
C GLU A 395 38.99 -23.63 99.33
N GLY A 396 38.35 -24.28 100.31
CA GLY A 396 37.27 -25.24 100.09
C GLY A 396 36.01 -24.65 99.45
N GLU A 397 35.63 -23.41 99.80
CA GLU A 397 34.47 -22.71 99.23
C GLU A 397 34.72 -22.24 97.80
N ILE A 398 35.97 -21.84 97.49
CA ILE A 398 36.39 -21.47 96.14
C ILE A 398 36.33 -22.71 95.24
N LEU A 399 36.87 -23.85 95.71
CA LEU A 399 36.84 -25.10 94.95
C LEU A 399 35.42 -25.63 94.75
N THR A 400 34.53 -25.53 95.75
CA THR A 400 33.12 -25.93 95.58
C THR A 400 32.35 -24.99 94.66
N ALA A 401 32.60 -23.67 94.70
CA ALA A 401 32.00 -22.72 93.79
C ALA A 401 32.45 -22.95 92.33
N LEU A 402 33.75 -23.20 92.12
CA LEU A 402 34.30 -23.54 90.80
C LEU A 402 33.75 -24.88 90.28
N LYS A 403 33.62 -25.88 91.17
CA LYS A 403 33.01 -27.18 90.81
C LYS A 403 31.54 -27.03 90.40
N ARG A 404 30.74 -26.26 91.15
CA ARG A 404 29.35 -25.96 90.76
C ARG A 404 29.26 -25.16 89.46
N CYS A 405 30.18 -24.23 89.23
CA CYS A 405 30.21 -23.44 88.01
C CYS A 405 30.55 -24.31 86.78
N THR A 406 31.56 -25.19 86.91
CA THR A 406 31.93 -26.15 85.85
C THR A 406 30.83 -27.18 85.58
N GLU A 407 30.14 -27.67 86.61
CA GLU A 407 28.97 -28.55 86.44
C GLU A 407 27.81 -27.84 85.74
N ARG A 408 27.54 -26.57 86.08
CA ARG A 408 26.52 -25.76 85.38
C ARG A 408 26.89 -25.52 83.92
N LEU A 409 28.15 -25.15 83.64
CA LEU A 409 28.65 -24.97 82.28
C LEU A 409 28.61 -26.27 81.46
N ARG A 410 28.92 -27.41 82.09
CA ARG A 410 28.83 -28.72 81.44
C ARG A 410 27.36 -29.08 81.14
N SER A 411 26.45 -28.86 82.09
CA SER A 411 25.01 -29.06 81.90
C SER A 411 24.44 -28.16 80.79
N THR A 412 24.82 -26.88 80.73
CA THR A 412 24.37 -25.99 79.65
C THR A 412 24.97 -26.40 78.31
N ALA A 413 26.25 -26.76 78.25
CA ALA A 413 26.89 -27.27 77.03
C ALA A 413 26.20 -28.54 76.51
N GLN A 414 25.85 -29.49 77.38
CA GLN A 414 25.11 -30.69 77.00
C GLN A 414 23.72 -30.39 76.46
N ARG A 415 22.99 -29.43 77.07
CA ARG A 415 21.67 -29.00 76.56
C ARG A 415 21.78 -28.31 75.20
N PHE A 416 22.80 -27.49 74.98
CA PHE A 416 23.05 -26.86 73.67
C PHE A 416 23.40 -27.90 72.60
N GLN A 417 24.19 -28.92 72.92
CA GLN A 417 24.49 -30.01 71.99
C GLN A 417 23.24 -30.85 71.64
N ALA A 418 22.41 -31.20 72.63
CA ALA A 418 21.17 -31.93 72.40
C ALA A 418 20.19 -31.13 71.53
N ALA A 419 19.96 -29.86 71.86
CA ALA A 419 19.09 -28.97 71.07
C ALA A 419 19.62 -28.75 69.64
N GLY A 420 20.94 -28.69 69.46
CA GLY A 420 21.57 -28.58 68.13
C GLY A 420 21.35 -29.82 67.27
N LEU A 421 21.47 -31.02 67.85
CA LEU A 421 21.20 -32.28 67.14
C LEU A 421 19.72 -32.44 66.75
N GLU A 422 18.79 -32.10 67.65
CA GLU A 422 17.36 -32.11 67.35
C GLU A 422 17.00 -31.12 66.24
N HIS A 423 17.54 -29.90 66.29
CA HIS A 423 17.32 -28.90 65.23
C HIS A 423 17.88 -29.37 63.88
N HIS A 424 19.08 -29.97 63.87
CA HIS A 424 19.69 -30.48 62.64
C HIS A 424 18.89 -31.65 62.05
N ASN A 425 18.41 -32.57 62.87
CA ASN A 425 17.56 -33.68 62.42
C ASN A 425 16.21 -33.18 61.87
N ALA A 426 15.57 -32.21 62.55
CA ALA A 426 14.33 -31.59 62.08
C ALA A 426 14.54 -30.88 60.73
N GLN A 427 15.64 -30.14 60.57
CA GLN A 427 15.98 -29.46 59.31
C GLN A 427 16.27 -30.47 58.19
N ARG A 428 16.94 -31.59 58.49
CA ARG A 428 17.19 -32.67 57.53
C ARG A 428 15.88 -33.32 57.05
N LEU A 429 14.94 -33.58 57.95
CA LEU A 429 13.63 -34.14 57.61
C LEU A 429 12.81 -33.17 56.75
N GLU A 430 12.85 -31.88 57.07
CA GLU A 430 12.18 -30.83 56.30
C GLU A 430 12.78 -30.69 54.88
N LEU A 431 14.10 -30.68 54.76
CA LEU A 431 14.78 -30.68 53.45
C LEU A 431 14.45 -31.94 52.63
N GLN A 432 14.30 -33.09 53.30
CA GLN A 432 13.89 -34.33 52.63
C GLN A 432 12.45 -34.24 52.11
N ARG A 433 11.52 -33.66 52.88
CA ARG A 433 10.14 -33.39 52.43
C ARG A 433 10.09 -32.41 51.26
N GLN A 434 10.85 -31.32 51.34
CA GLN A 434 10.94 -30.34 50.26
C GLN A 434 11.52 -30.97 48.99
N ARG A 435 12.56 -31.81 49.12
CA ARG A 435 13.12 -32.57 48.00
C ARG A 435 12.09 -33.51 47.38
N GLN A 436 11.33 -34.25 48.19
CA GLN A 436 10.26 -35.12 47.69
C GLN A 436 9.16 -34.32 46.98
N GLY A 437 8.77 -33.16 47.52
CA GLY A 437 7.79 -32.27 46.88
C GLY A 437 8.27 -31.73 45.54
N VAL A 438 9.51 -31.27 45.44
CA VAL A 438 10.11 -30.83 44.17
C VAL A 438 10.23 -31.99 43.18
N GLU A 439 10.59 -33.19 43.65
CA GLU A 439 10.63 -34.39 42.80
C GLU A 439 9.25 -34.75 42.27
N GLN A 440 8.19 -34.66 43.08
CA GLN A 440 6.82 -34.89 42.62
C GLN A 440 6.36 -33.83 41.60
N GLN A 441 6.58 -32.55 41.88
CA GLN A 441 6.23 -31.46 40.96
C GLN A 441 6.96 -31.59 39.62
N ALA A 442 8.25 -31.98 39.64
CA ALA A 442 9.00 -32.24 38.43
C ALA A 442 8.40 -33.41 37.62
N ARG A 443 7.93 -34.48 38.28
CA ARG A 443 7.26 -35.61 37.62
C ARG A 443 5.95 -35.19 36.96
N GLU A 444 5.12 -34.43 37.66
CA GLU A 444 3.85 -33.92 37.13
C GLU A 444 4.08 -32.99 35.94
N ALA A 445 5.06 -32.09 36.03
CA ALA A 445 5.42 -31.19 34.92
C ALA A 445 5.96 -31.96 33.69
N LEU A 446 6.78 -32.99 33.89
CA LEU A 446 7.28 -33.85 32.82
C LEU A 446 6.15 -34.63 32.13
N GLN A 447 5.20 -35.16 32.89
CA GLN A 447 4.01 -35.82 32.35
C GLN A 447 3.13 -34.83 31.56
N TYR A 448 2.93 -33.62 32.07
CA TYR A 448 2.14 -32.60 31.40
C TYR A 448 2.78 -32.15 30.07
N HIS A 449 4.10 -31.94 30.06
CA HIS A 449 4.84 -31.65 28.82
C HIS A 449 4.69 -32.78 27.80
N ALA A 450 4.81 -34.05 28.22
CA ALA A 450 4.58 -35.20 27.33
C ALA A 450 3.18 -35.19 26.71
N GLN A 451 2.15 -34.84 27.49
CA GLN A 451 0.76 -34.76 27.00
C GLN A 451 0.56 -33.64 25.98
N ILE A 452 1.19 -32.48 26.18
CA ILE A 452 1.13 -31.37 25.22
C ILE A 452 1.75 -31.79 23.88
N GLU A 453 2.96 -32.35 23.90
CA GLU A 453 3.64 -32.77 22.67
C GLU A 453 2.87 -33.88 21.93
N LEU A 454 2.31 -34.83 22.68
CA LEU A 454 1.45 -35.87 22.10
C LEU A 454 0.19 -35.24 21.46
N GLY A 455 -0.41 -34.25 22.13
CA GLY A 455 -1.55 -33.51 21.61
C GLY A 455 -1.25 -32.75 20.32
N HIS A 456 -0.07 -32.10 20.23
CA HIS A 456 0.38 -31.42 19.02
C HIS A 456 0.56 -32.41 17.85
N LEU A 457 1.23 -33.55 18.09
CA LEU A 457 1.43 -34.58 17.08
C LEU A 457 0.10 -35.20 16.60
N ASP A 458 -0.83 -35.47 17.51
CA ASP A 458 -2.15 -36.02 17.15
C ASP A 458 -3.01 -35.00 16.40
N ALA A 459 -2.97 -33.72 16.77
CA ALA A 459 -3.67 -32.65 16.04
C ALA A 459 -3.11 -32.46 14.63
N ALA A 460 -1.78 -32.48 14.49
CA ALA A 460 -1.12 -32.46 13.19
C ALA A 460 -1.47 -33.69 12.35
N ALA A 461 -1.53 -34.89 12.95
CA ALA A 461 -1.94 -36.12 12.28
C ALA A 461 -3.37 -36.05 11.74
N GLN A 462 -4.29 -35.52 12.52
CA GLN A 462 -5.69 -35.34 12.10
C GLN A 462 -5.81 -34.33 10.94
N THR A 463 -5.10 -33.22 11.04
CA THR A 463 -5.09 -32.18 10.00
C THR A 463 -4.51 -32.72 8.71
N ALA A 464 -3.35 -33.38 8.79
CA ALA A 464 -2.72 -34.05 7.66
C ALA A 464 -3.68 -35.05 7.02
N ARG A 465 -4.32 -35.93 7.81
CA ARG A 465 -5.27 -36.93 7.30
C ARG A 465 -6.42 -36.28 6.52
N ARG A 466 -6.98 -35.18 7.03
CA ARG A 466 -8.05 -34.44 6.35
C ARG A 466 -7.57 -33.87 5.01
N CYS A 467 -6.41 -33.22 4.99
CA CYS A 467 -5.85 -32.66 3.77
C CYS A 467 -5.51 -33.76 2.76
N VAL A 468 -4.89 -34.86 3.19
CA VAL A 468 -4.60 -36.02 2.33
C VAL A 468 -5.87 -36.61 1.73
N ALA A 469 -6.92 -36.79 2.52
CA ALA A 469 -8.21 -37.28 2.01
C ALA A 469 -8.78 -36.36 0.92
N SER A 470 -8.78 -35.04 1.15
CA SER A 470 -9.21 -34.05 0.15
C SER A 470 -8.40 -34.15 -1.15
N LEU A 471 -7.07 -34.24 -1.02
CA LEU A 471 -6.16 -34.36 -2.16
C LEU A 471 -6.35 -35.66 -2.95
N LEU A 472 -6.56 -36.79 -2.26
CA LEU A 472 -6.86 -38.07 -2.90
C LEU A 472 -8.21 -38.06 -3.61
N ASP A 473 -9.22 -37.36 -3.07
CA ASP A 473 -10.50 -37.21 -3.74
C ASP A 473 -10.38 -36.37 -5.03
N VAL A 474 -9.52 -35.34 -5.03
CA VAL A 474 -9.17 -34.60 -6.26
C VAL A 474 -8.44 -35.50 -7.27
N ALA A 475 -7.48 -36.31 -6.82
CA ALA A 475 -6.77 -37.26 -7.70
C ALA A 475 -7.71 -38.31 -8.30
N ARG A 476 -8.67 -38.84 -7.52
CA ARG A 476 -9.72 -39.74 -8.00
C ARG A 476 -10.62 -39.07 -9.02
N ALA A 477 -11.07 -37.85 -8.76
CA ALA A 477 -11.87 -37.08 -9.71
C ALA A 477 -11.12 -36.87 -11.04
N ARG A 478 -9.81 -36.59 -10.97
CA ARG A 478 -8.95 -36.49 -12.15
C ARG A 478 -8.85 -37.80 -12.91
N ALA A 479 -8.61 -38.91 -12.21
CA ALA A 479 -8.55 -40.24 -12.82
C ALA A 479 -9.88 -40.63 -13.51
N ASP A 480 -11.01 -40.28 -12.90
CA ASP A 480 -12.35 -40.51 -13.47
C ASP A 480 -12.59 -39.69 -14.75
N LEU A 481 -12.12 -38.43 -14.79
CA LEU A 481 -12.21 -37.59 -16.00
C LEU A 481 -11.36 -38.18 -17.14
N VAL A 482 -10.14 -38.64 -16.84
CA VAL A 482 -9.27 -39.31 -17.80
C VAL A 482 -9.91 -40.62 -18.31
N ALA A 483 -10.50 -41.41 -17.42
CA ALA A 483 -11.18 -42.65 -17.78
C ALA A 483 -12.40 -42.42 -18.71
N ARG A 484 -13.02 -41.24 -18.64
CA ARG A 484 -14.13 -40.83 -19.53
C ARG A 484 -13.66 -40.29 -20.88
N GLY A 485 -12.35 -40.24 -21.14
CA GLY A 485 -11.80 -39.75 -22.41
C GLY A 485 -11.89 -38.24 -22.58
N LEU A 486 -12.10 -37.49 -21.49
CA LEU A 486 -12.03 -36.03 -21.53
C LEU A 486 -10.56 -35.63 -21.64
N SER A 487 -10.23 -34.90 -22.72
CA SER A 487 -8.87 -34.44 -23.00
C SER A 487 -8.34 -33.58 -21.85
N PRO A 488 -7.06 -33.72 -21.44
CA PRO A 488 -6.43 -32.86 -20.44
C PRO A 488 -6.47 -31.36 -20.80
N GLU A 489 -6.69 -31.00 -22.06
CA GLU A 489 -6.85 -29.59 -22.46
C GLU A 489 -8.15 -28.95 -21.90
N LEU A 490 -9.17 -29.75 -21.59
CA LEU A 490 -10.39 -29.28 -20.91
C LEU A 490 -10.19 -29.15 -19.38
N GLU A 491 -9.06 -29.61 -18.81
CA GLU A 491 -8.76 -29.44 -17.38
C GLU A 491 -8.72 -27.96 -16.98
N GLN A 492 -8.31 -27.05 -17.89
CA GLN A 492 -8.28 -25.62 -17.59
C GLN A 492 -9.68 -25.02 -17.38
N LEU A 493 -10.69 -25.54 -18.08
CA LEU A 493 -12.08 -25.07 -18.03
C LEU A 493 -12.89 -25.66 -16.86
N TYR A 494 -12.51 -26.84 -16.37
CA TYR A 494 -13.10 -27.47 -15.18
C TYR A 494 -12.24 -27.29 -13.92
N SER A 495 -11.20 -26.44 -13.98
CA SER A 495 -10.09 -26.37 -13.01
C SER A 495 -10.46 -25.95 -11.59
N VAL A 496 -11.64 -25.37 -11.36
CA VAL A 496 -12.04 -24.93 -10.01
C VAL A 496 -12.34 -26.11 -9.07
N ALA A 497 -12.82 -27.24 -9.60
CA ALA A 497 -13.13 -28.43 -8.80
C ALA A 497 -12.02 -29.49 -8.82
N ALA A 498 -11.13 -29.46 -9.81
CA ALA A 498 -10.12 -30.51 -10.05
C ALA A 498 -8.69 -30.11 -9.65
N MET A 499 -8.46 -28.87 -9.24
CA MET A 499 -7.18 -28.47 -8.63
C MET A 499 -7.23 -28.76 -7.12
N PRO A 500 -6.17 -29.35 -6.54
CA PRO A 500 -5.93 -29.29 -5.11
C PRO A 500 -6.16 -27.87 -4.61
N ARG A 501 -7.06 -27.69 -3.64
CA ARG A 501 -7.22 -26.37 -3.04
C ARG A 501 -5.87 -25.97 -2.49
N ARG A 502 -5.34 -24.81 -2.92
CA ARG A 502 -4.06 -24.29 -2.41
C ARG A 502 -4.04 -24.25 -0.88
N GLN A 503 -5.21 -24.00 -0.29
CA GLN A 503 -5.43 -24.06 1.15
C GLN A 503 -5.11 -25.46 1.73
N ASP A 504 -5.59 -26.55 1.15
CA ASP A 504 -5.36 -27.91 1.68
C ASP A 504 -3.87 -28.28 1.63
N MET A 505 -3.14 -27.86 0.59
CA MET A 505 -1.69 -28.05 0.51
C MET A 505 -0.94 -27.21 1.54
N ARG A 506 -1.34 -25.96 1.76
CA ARG A 506 -0.76 -25.09 2.80
C ARG A 506 -1.02 -25.65 4.19
N GLU A 507 -2.25 -26.08 4.47
CA GLU A 507 -2.63 -26.69 5.75
C GLU A 507 -1.85 -28.00 6.00
N LEU A 508 -1.69 -28.84 4.98
CA LEU A 508 -0.87 -30.06 5.07
C LEU A 508 0.58 -29.71 5.43
N ARG A 509 1.21 -28.77 4.72
CA ARG A 509 2.60 -28.36 5.00
C ARG A 509 2.76 -27.76 6.39
N ALA A 510 1.82 -26.90 6.81
CA ALA A 510 1.80 -26.32 8.14
C ALA A 510 1.66 -27.40 9.23
N ALA A 511 0.79 -28.39 9.02
CA ALA A 511 0.63 -29.52 9.95
C ALA A 511 1.91 -30.37 10.03
N LEU A 512 2.54 -30.68 8.89
CA LEU A 512 3.78 -31.46 8.85
C LEU A 512 4.95 -30.70 9.52
N SER A 513 5.09 -29.41 9.24
CA SER A 513 6.11 -28.56 9.87
C SER A 513 5.89 -28.43 11.38
N SER A 514 4.64 -28.27 11.82
CA SER A 514 4.29 -28.25 13.25
C SER A 514 4.62 -29.58 13.93
N ALA A 515 4.34 -30.72 13.28
CA ALA A 515 4.69 -32.03 13.79
C ALA A 515 6.21 -32.24 13.88
N GLU A 516 6.96 -31.79 12.87
CA GLU A 516 8.42 -31.86 12.87
C GLU A 516 9.01 -31.01 14.00
N CYS A 517 8.48 -29.80 14.22
CA CYS A 517 8.90 -28.94 15.33
C CYS A 517 8.65 -29.61 16.68
N ALA A 518 7.42 -30.09 16.92
CA ALA A 518 7.05 -30.81 18.15
C ALA A 518 7.93 -32.05 18.36
N TRP A 519 8.22 -32.80 17.30
CA TRP A 519 9.11 -33.96 17.37
C TRP A 519 10.55 -33.59 17.72
N ASN A 520 11.09 -32.53 17.12
CA ASN A 520 12.46 -32.06 17.38
C ASN A 520 12.58 -31.52 18.81
N GLU A 521 11.59 -30.78 19.30
CA GLU A 521 11.53 -30.29 20.68
C GLU A 521 11.43 -31.46 21.67
N ALA A 522 10.52 -32.40 21.42
CA ALA A 522 10.36 -33.58 22.26
C ALA A 522 11.64 -34.43 22.29
N THR A 523 12.25 -34.71 21.14
CA THR A 523 13.50 -35.50 21.09
C THR A 523 14.66 -34.76 21.73
N ALA A 524 14.83 -33.46 21.53
CA ALA A 524 15.85 -32.65 22.20
C ALA A 524 15.69 -32.65 23.73
N PHE A 525 14.45 -32.62 24.22
CA PHE A 525 14.16 -32.64 25.65
C PHE A 525 14.32 -34.04 26.26
N TRP A 526 13.72 -35.07 25.65
CA TRP A 526 13.68 -36.44 26.18
C TRP A 526 14.96 -37.23 25.93
N SER A 527 15.83 -36.80 25.01
CA SER A 527 17.16 -37.42 24.78
C SER A 527 18.22 -37.01 25.82
N GLN A 528 17.93 -36.07 26.71
CA GLN A 528 18.87 -35.66 27.75
C GLN A 528 19.21 -36.83 28.68
N ASP A 529 20.52 -37.13 28.81
CA ASP A 529 21.02 -38.20 29.67
C ASP A 529 21.01 -37.79 31.16
N THR A 530 19.81 -37.63 31.71
CA THR A 530 19.63 -37.59 33.16
C THR A 530 18.90 -38.85 33.59
N ALA A 531 19.41 -39.52 34.64
CA ALA A 531 18.83 -40.78 35.13
C ALA A 531 17.33 -40.67 35.45
N LYS A 532 16.86 -39.49 35.85
CA LYS A 532 15.45 -39.21 36.13
C LYS A 532 14.61 -39.09 34.87
N VAL A 533 15.12 -38.45 33.80
CA VAL A 533 14.41 -38.34 32.52
C VAL A 533 14.33 -39.70 31.83
N LYS A 534 15.36 -40.55 31.94
CA LYS A 534 15.36 -41.90 31.34
C LYS A 534 14.18 -42.78 31.78
N GLU A 535 13.81 -42.73 33.06
CA GLU A 535 12.67 -43.48 33.58
C GLU A 535 11.36 -43.07 32.89
N PHE A 536 11.11 -41.76 32.76
CA PHE A 536 9.93 -41.22 32.10
C PHE A 536 9.97 -41.36 30.58
N ALA A 537 11.13 -41.13 29.97
CA ALA A 537 11.34 -41.26 28.53
C ALA A 537 10.98 -42.66 28.04
N SER A 538 11.24 -43.71 28.84
CA SER A 538 10.88 -45.09 28.49
C SER A 538 9.37 -45.31 28.31
N ALA A 539 8.52 -44.52 28.98
CA ALA A 539 7.07 -44.59 28.84
C ALA A 539 6.51 -43.65 27.76
N VAL A 540 7.14 -42.48 27.56
CA VAL A 540 6.67 -41.43 26.66
C VAL A 540 7.15 -41.62 25.22
N LEU A 541 8.41 -42.01 25.02
CA LEU A 541 9.00 -42.16 23.68
C LEU A 541 8.20 -43.12 22.78
N PRO A 542 7.75 -44.30 23.26
CA PRO A 542 6.92 -45.19 22.42
C PRO A 542 5.59 -44.56 21.97
N GLN A 543 5.02 -43.66 22.78
CA GLN A 543 3.77 -42.96 22.42
C GLN A 543 4.01 -41.90 21.35
N LEU A 544 5.09 -41.13 21.49
CA LEU A 544 5.51 -40.15 20.48
C LEU A 544 5.87 -40.88 19.17
N GLU A 545 6.62 -41.97 19.23
CA GLU A 545 6.95 -42.80 18.06
C GLU A 545 5.69 -43.34 17.38
N ALA A 546 4.72 -43.84 18.15
CA ALA A 546 3.44 -44.28 17.60
C ALA A 546 2.66 -43.13 16.94
N ALA A 547 2.71 -41.90 17.47
CA ALA A 547 2.10 -40.72 16.83
C ALA A 547 2.81 -40.34 15.53
N ARG A 548 4.15 -40.39 15.52
CA ARG A 548 4.95 -40.19 14.31
C ARG A 548 4.67 -41.24 13.25
N GLU A 549 4.52 -42.51 13.62
CA GLU A 549 4.14 -43.58 12.69
C GLU A 549 2.75 -43.34 12.09
N ARG A 550 1.78 -42.82 12.86
CA ARG A 550 0.46 -42.45 12.35
C ARG A 550 0.57 -41.36 11.28
N LEU A 551 1.36 -40.32 11.52
CA LEU A 551 1.66 -39.27 10.54
C LEU A 551 2.36 -39.84 9.29
N ALA A 552 3.36 -40.70 9.47
CA ALA A 552 4.07 -41.33 8.37
C ALA A 552 3.14 -42.15 7.47
N ARG A 553 2.20 -42.90 8.03
CA ARG A 553 1.19 -43.65 7.26
C ARG A 553 0.27 -42.72 6.45
N VAL A 554 -0.14 -41.59 7.03
CA VAL A 554 -0.95 -40.60 6.31
C VAL A 554 -0.18 -40.01 5.13
N VAL A 555 1.12 -39.73 5.29
CA VAL A 555 1.97 -39.25 4.19
C VAL A 555 2.23 -40.35 3.16
N GLU A 556 2.36 -41.61 3.58
CA GLU A 556 2.49 -42.76 2.69
C GLU A 556 1.24 -42.96 1.81
N GLU A 557 0.03 -42.64 2.30
CA GLU A 557 -1.19 -42.63 1.49
C GLU A 557 -1.11 -41.64 0.29
N LEU A 558 -0.39 -40.52 0.42
CA LEU A 558 -0.16 -39.59 -0.70
C LEU A 558 0.78 -40.18 -1.76
N SER A 559 1.68 -41.09 -1.38
CA SER A 559 2.68 -41.66 -2.29
C SER A 559 2.06 -42.54 -3.39
N VAL A 560 0.76 -42.89 -3.27
CA VAL A 560 -0.01 -43.59 -4.30
C VAL A 560 -0.09 -42.78 -5.61
N ASP A 561 -0.06 -41.45 -5.52
CA ASP A 561 0.03 -40.55 -6.68
C ASP A 561 1.35 -39.74 -6.61
N PRO A 562 2.40 -40.16 -7.34
CA PRO A 562 3.69 -39.48 -7.32
C PRO A 562 3.62 -38.00 -7.71
N ALA A 563 2.71 -37.61 -8.60
CA ALA A 563 2.58 -36.22 -9.04
C ALA A 563 1.99 -35.35 -7.92
N LEU A 564 1.03 -35.89 -7.17
CA LEU A 564 0.42 -35.19 -6.04
C LEU A 564 1.36 -35.16 -4.83
N TYR A 565 2.14 -36.22 -4.60
CA TYR A 565 3.20 -36.24 -3.60
C TYR A 565 4.29 -35.20 -3.92
N GLU A 566 4.79 -35.15 -5.16
CA GLU A 566 5.75 -34.12 -5.58
C GLU A 566 5.16 -32.72 -5.44
N LEU A 567 3.90 -32.50 -5.81
CA LEU A 567 3.24 -31.19 -5.65
C LEU A 567 3.10 -30.78 -4.18
N ALA A 568 2.72 -31.72 -3.30
CA ALA A 568 2.55 -31.47 -1.88
C ALA A 568 3.89 -31.20 -1.17
N MET A 569 4.93 -31.96 -1.53
CA MET A 569 6.24 -31.96 -0.85
C MET A 569 7.28 -31.06 -1.51
N SER A 570 7.05 -30.57 -2.74
CA SER A 570 7.95 -29.62 -3.37
C SER A 570 7.98 -28.31 -2.59
N GLU A 571 9.15 -28.00 -2.01
CA GLU A 571 9.48 -26.68 -1.47
C GLU A 571 9.35 -25.60 -2.55
N ASP A 572 9.59 -25.98 -3.82
CA ASP A 572 9.44 -25.16 -5.02
C ASP A 572 7.99 -25.07 -5.52
N GLY A 573 7.01 -25.43 -4.70
CA GLY A 573 5.60 -25.08 -4.86
C GLY A 573 5.31 -23.57 -4.86
N GLN A 574 6.30 -22.74 -5.19
CA GLN A 574 6.16 -21.41 -5.75
C GLN A 574 5.50 -21.51 -7.14
N ALA A 575 4.22 -21.88 -7.19
CA ALA A 575 3.34 -21.16 -8.10
C ALA A 575 3.55 -19.69 -7.73
N PRO A 576 4.02 -18.83 -8.66
CA PRO A 576 4.78 -17.62 -8.39
C PRO A 576 4.25 -17.02 -7.10
N GLU A 577 5.01 -17.24 -6.04
CA GLU A 577 4.75 -16.53 -4.81
C GLU A 577 4.82 -15.08 -5.24
N VAL A 578 3.66 -14.44 -5.26
CA VAL A 578 3.59 -13.00 -5.03
C VAL A 578 4.16 -12.89 -3.64
N HIS A 579 5.49 -12.84 -3.59
CA HIS A 579 6.27 -12.70 -2.39
C HIS A 579 5.74 -11.43 -1.73
N ASP A 580 4.99 -11.61 -0.63
CA ASP A 580 4.67 -10.53 0.30
C ASP A 580 5.94 -9.81 0.78
N SER A 581 7.13 -10.43 0.61
CA SER A 581 8.42 -9.78 0.89
C SER A 581 8.80 -8.66 -0.07
N GLY A 582 8.03 -8.41 -1.13
CA GLY A 582 8.17 -7.24 -1.98
C GLY A 582 7.26 -6.09 -1.61
N LEU A 583 6.22 -6.34 -0.80
CA LEU A 583 5.28 -5.29 -0.42
C LEU A 583 5.83 -4.49 0.76
N PRO A 584 5.86 -3.16 0.65
CA PRO A 584 6.16 -2.31 1.79
C PRO A 584 5.21 -2.56 2.95
N HIS A 585 5.62 -2.23 4.16
CA HIS A 585 4.91 -2.59 5.37
C HIS A 585 3.49 -1.99 5.40
N GLY A 586 2.49 -2.84 5.68
CA GLY A 586 1.08 -2.45 5.78
C GLY A 586 0.27 -2.45 4.49
N TRP A 587 0.80 -3.02 3.41
CA TRP A 587 0.05 -3.31 2.19
C TRP A 587 -0.36 -4.79 2.12
N GLU A 588 -1.50 -5.05 1.49
CA GLU A 588 -2.00 -6.41 1.22
C GLU A 588 -2.33 -6.55 -0.27
N ALA A 589 -1.82 -7.59 -0.94
CA ALA A 589 -2.23 -7.91 -2.31
C ALA A 589 -3.51 -8.75 -2.31
N LEU A 590 -4.54 -8.25 -2.98
CA LEU A 590 -5.83 -8.88 -3.17
C LEU A 590 -6.05 -9.17 -4.66
N VAL A 591 -6.89 -10.15 -4.97
CA VAL A 591 -7.20 -10.57 -6.35
C VAL A 591 -8.69 -10.32 -6.59
N THR A 592 -9.06 -9.72 -7.71
CA THR A 592 -10.47 -9.52 -8.07
C THR A 592 -11.16 -10.84 -8.39
N GLU A 593 -12.41 -11.00 -7.93
CA GLU A 593 -13.21 -12.21 -8.17
C GLU A 593 -13.59 -12.37 -9.65
N ASP A 594 -13.81 -11.26 -10.36
CA ASP A 594 -14.33 -11.26 -11.73
C ASP A 594 -13.24 -11.62 -12.77
N ASP A 595 -12.05 -11.02 -12.63
CA ASP A 595 -11.01 -11.06 -13.67
C ASP A 595 -9.70 -11.72 -13.22
N GLY A 596 -9.54 -11.98 -11.92
CA GLY A 596 -8.31 -12.55 -11.37
C GLY A 596 -7.12 -11.58 -11.36
N GLU A 597 -7.36 -10.27 -11.51
CA GLU A 597 -6.30 -9.26 -11.49
C GLU A 597 -5.91 -8.88 -10.06
N VAL A 598 -4.60 -8.70 -9.84
CA VAL A 598 -4.06 -8.34 -8.52
C VAL A 598 -4.16 -6.83 -8.30
N TYR A 599 -4.73 -6.41 -7.18
CA TYR A 599 -4.70 -5.04 -6.67
C TYR A 599 -4.12 -5.01 -5.25
N TYR A 600 -3.61 -3.86 -4.83
CA TYR A 600 -2.97 -3.65 -3.54
C TYR A 600 -3.85 -2.76 -2.66
N HIS A 601 -4.13 -3.23 -1.45
CA HIS A 601 -4.95 -2.54 -0.45
C HIS A 601 -4.05 -1.98 0.66
N ASN A 602 -4.18 -0.68 0.92
CA ASN A 602 -3.48 0.03 1.97
C ASN A 602 -4.25 -0.13 3.29
N LEU A 603 -3.71 -0.87 4.25
CA LEU A 603 -4.39 -1.17 5.52
C LEU A 603 -4.58 0.07 6.42
N VAL A 604 -3.81 1.15 6.21
CA VAL A 604 -3.87 2.38 7.02
C VAL A 604 -4.91 3.35 6.48
N ALA A 605 -4.93 3.55 5.16
CA ALA A 605 -5.83 4.48 4.49
C ALA A 605 -7.15 3.85 4.02
N GLY A 606 -7.22 2.53 3.92
CA GLY A 606 -8.34 1.80 3.31
C GLY A 606 -8.46 2.02 1.79
N SER A 607 -7.43 2.57 1.15
CA SER A 607 -7.40 2.81 -0.30
C SER A 607 -6.87 1.60 -1.06
N THR A 608 -7.32 1.42 -2.30
CA THR A 608 -6.82 0.38 -3.20
C THR A 608 -6.11 1.00 -4.39
N GLN A 609 -5.10 0.30 -4.91
CA GLN A 609 -4.37 0.69 -6.12
C GLN A 609 -3.95 -0.54 -6.91
N TRP A 610 -3.84 -0.41 -8.22
CA TRP A 610 -3.43 -1.51 -9.10
C TRP A 610 -1.91 -1.64 -9.24
N GLU A 611 -1.18 -0.57 -8.94
CA GLU A 611 0.28 -0.51 -9.07
C GLU A 611 0.97 -0.98 -7.79
N LEU A 612 2.07 -1.70 -7.93
CA LEU A 612 2.85 -2.22 -6.80
C LEU A 612 3.37 -1.03 -5.95
N PRO A 613 2.97 -0.93 -4.67
CA PRO A 613 3.44 0.14 -3.80
C PRO A 613 4.95 0.06 -3.58
N THR A 614 5.61 1.21 -3.55
CA THR A 614 7.06 1.32 -3.28
C THR A 614 7.38 1.93 -1.91
N GLN A 615 6.36 2.37 -1.18
CA GLN A 615 6.47 3.00 0.14
C GLN A 615 5.51 2.35 1.11
N ASP A 616 5.84 2.38 2.40
CA ASP A 616 5.02 1.84 3.48
C ASP A 616 3.61 2.46 3.47
N ALA A 617 2.61 1.65 3.82
CA ALA A 617 1.21 2.04 3.78
C ALA A 617 0.92 3.28 4.64
N ALA A 618 1.57 3.38 5.80
CA ALA A 618 1.50 4.54 6.68
C ALA A 618 2.06 5.81 6.01
N VAL A 619 3.16 5.69 5.27
CA VAL A 619 3.78 6.82 4.56
C VAL A 619 2.88 7.30 3.42
N CYS A 620 2.30 6.37 2.64
CA CYS A 620 1.30 6.70 1.63
C CYS A 620 0.03 7.31 2.25
N ALA A 621 -0.29 6.95 3.49
CA ALA A 621 -1.38 7.53 4.26
C ALA A 621 -1.01 8.86 4.96
N GLY A 622 0.14 9.47 4.63
CA GLY A 622 0.57 10.78 5.11
C GLY A 622 1.42 10.79 6.39
N TRP A 623 1.69 9.64 7.00
CA TRP A 623 2.57 9.54 8.16
C TRP A 623 4.04 9.70 7.72
N ARG A 624 4.92 10.11 8.64
CA ARG A 624 6.35 10.25 8.38
C ARG A 624 7.14 9.21 9.17
N LEU A 625 8.00 8.45 8.49
CA LEU A 625 8.87 7.48 9.12
C LEU A 625 10.19 8.16 9.55
N PHE A 626 10.53 8.05 10.83
CA PHE A 626 11.75 8.60 11.43
C PHE A 626 12.60 7.49 12.08
N GLN A 627 13.91 7.70 12.12
CA GLN A 627 14.83 6.84 12.87
C GLN A 627 15.22 7.54 14.19
N ALA A 628 15.01 6.85 15.31
CA ALA A 628 15.41 7.31 16.64
C ALA A 628 16.92 7.12 16.89
N GLU A 629 17.43 7.74 17.96
CA GLU A 629 18.86 7.70 18.31
C GLU A 629 19.37 6.30 18.66
N ASP A 630 18.48 5.41 19.12
CA ASP A 630 18.76 4.00 19.39
C ASP A 630 18.76 3.12 18.13
N GLY A 631 18.49 3.71 16.95
CA GLY A 631 18.42 3.04 15.66
C GLY A 631 17.05 2.46 15.32
N GLY A 632 16.08 2.50 16.24
CA GLY A 632 14.71 2.07 15.99
C GLY A 632 13.96 3.02 15.05
N TRP A 633 12.96 2.51 14.32
CA TRP A 633 12.13 3.32 13.43
C TRP A 633 10.74 3.55 14.04
N PHE A 634 10.16 4.72 13.80
CA PHE A 634 8.79 5.05 14.24
C PHE A 634 8.09 5.96 13.22
N TYR A 635 6.78 5.80 13.12
CA TYR A 635 5.90 6.68 12.37
C TYR A 635 5.49 7.87 13.24
N HIS A 636 5.46 9.07 12.68
CA HIS A 636 5.00 10.31 13.32
C HIS A 636 3.96 10.99 12.42
N ASN A 637 2.78 11.25 12.95
CA ASN A 637 1.76 12.02 12.26
C ASN A 637 2.02 13.52 12.46
N PRO A 638 2.29 14.28 11.38
CA PRO A 638 2.63 15.69 11.48
C PRO A 638 1.46 16.60 11.90
N TYR A 639 0.23 16.09 11.93
CA TYR A 639 -0.97 16.88 12.22
C TYR A 639 -1.38 16.81 13.70
N ASP A 640 -1.37 15.63 14.31
CA ASP A 640 -1.78 15.43 15.72
C ASP A 640 -0.59 15.23 16.69
N GLY A 641 0.63 15.05 16.17
CA GLY A 641 1.84 14.78 16.97
C GLY A 641 1.95 13.35 17.50
N ASN A 642 1.04 12.45 17.13
CA ASN A 642 1.08 11.06 17.57
C ASN A 642 2.24 10.32 16.90
N SER A 643 2.86 9.41 17.67
CA SER A 643 3.98 8.59 17.20
C SER A 643 3.74 7.11 17.52
N LEU A 644 4.13 6.23 16.61
CA LEU A 644 3.96 4.78 16.72
C LEU A 644 5.24 4.07 16.28
N TRP A 645 5.77 3.19 17.13
CA TRP A 645 7.00 2.44 16.82
C TRP A 645 6.76 1.39 15.74
N TRP A 646 7.67 1.29 14.77
CA TRP A 646 7.69 0.22 13.78
C TRP A 646 8.00 -1.12 14.46
N PRO A 647 7.34 -2.25 14.09
CA PRO A 647 6.44 -2.45 12.94
C PRO A 647 4.95 -2.20 13.24
N GLY A 648 4.59 -1.48 14.29
CA GLY A 648 3.19 -1.07 14.50
C GLY A 648 2.69 -0.23 13.33
N LEU A 649 1.46 -0.50 12.86
CA LEU A 649 0.79 0.31 11.83
C LEU A 649 -0.27 1.21 12.47
N PRO A 650 -0.37 2.49 12.08
CA PRO A 650 -1.46 3.36 12.50
C PRO A 650 -2.79 2.87 11.89
N THR A 651 -3.89 3.08 12.61
CA THR A 651 -5.22 2.63 12.20
C THR A 651 -6.00 3.69 11.41
N TYR A 652 -5.39 4.85 11.13
CA TYR A 652 -6.02 5.96 10.43
C TYR A 652 -4.98 6.75 9.61
N PRO A 653 -5.39 7.40 8.51
CA PRO A 653 -4.51 8.25 7.72
C PRO A 653 -4.17 9.55 8.45
N ALA A 654 -2.95 10.05 8.24
CA ALA A 654 -2.54 11.38 8.70
C ALA A 654 -3.23 12.43 7.82
N GLN A 655 -4.34 12.95 8.31
CA GLN A 655 -5.07 14.04 7.66
C GLN A 655 -4.95 15.31 8.51
N PRO A 656 -4.86 16.50 7.89
CA PRO A 656 -5.04 17.74 8.62
C PRO A 656 -6.42 17.73 9.28
N ASP A 657 -6.53 18.36 10.44
CA ASP A 657 -7.81 18.54 11.09
C ASP A 657 -8.83 19.08 10.09
N SER A 658 -10.02 18.48 10.11
CA SER A 658 -11.07 18.90 9.19
C SER A 658 -11.33 20.39 9.39
N LEU A 659 -11.68 21.10 8.31
CA LEU A 659 -12.03 22.52 8.39
C LEU A 659 -13.11 22.78 9.43
N GLU A 660 -14.01 21.81 9.66
CA GLU A 660 -15.04 21.86 10.70
C GLU A 660 -14.44 21.74 12.11
N SER A 661 -13.44 20.87 12.31
CA SER A 661 -12.70 20.76 13.59
C SER A 661 -11.98 22.06 13.92
N LEU A 662 -11.29 22.66 12.93
CA LEU A 662 -10.60 23.94 13.08
C LEU A 662 -11.57 25.10 13.29
N GLN A 663 -12.73 25.09 12.63
CA GLN A 663 -13.79 26.08 12.87
C GLN A 663 -14.36 25.96 14.28
N LYS A 664 -14.56 24.74 14.77
CA LYS A 664 -15.10 24.49 16.11
C LYS A 664 -14.12 24.89 17.20
N GLU A 665 -12.83 24.59 17.05
CA GLU A 665 -11.80 25.10 17.98
C GLU A 665 -11.69 26.63 17.95
N ALA A 666 -11.86 27.25 16.77
CA ALA A 666 -11.88 28.71 16.65
C ALA A 666 -13.16 29.35 17.22
N GLU A 667 -14.26 28.61 17.33
CA GLU A 667 -15.49 29.06 18.00
C GLU A 667 -15.43 28.83 19.52
N GLU A 668 -14.66 27.85 19.99
CA GLU A 668 -14.50 27.49 21.41
C GLU A 668 -13.38 28.28 22.12
N GLY A 669 -12.41 28.86 21.38
CA GLY A 669 -11.32 29.69 21.90
C GLY A 669 -11.52 31.19 21.69
#